data_AF-A0A2E3Y062-F1
#
_entry.id   AF-A0A2E3Y062-F1
#
_cell.length_a   1.000
_cell.length_b   1.000
_cell.length_c   1.000
_cell.angle_alpha   90.00
_cell.angle_beta   90.00
_cell.angle_gamma   90.00
#
_symmetry.space_group_name_H-M   'P 1'
#
loop_
_entity.id
_entity.type
_entity.pdbx_description
1 polymer ?
#
loop_
_entity_poly.entity_id
_entity_poly.type
_entity_poly.pdbx_seq_one_letter_code
_entity_poly.pdbx_strand_id
1 'polypeptide(L)'
;MKKIIIPFLFLLFSLSLYCQTINLGNPLSWNGKVSLKNIPEKTMTGFNQSKVDSEDNINDALKDRPWRFGYKYDVNYNLNNSGSWKILPNGDKIWQLAIECKNALTVNLLFQNFHLPKGAYLYLYDIDQTNRVGAYTSNNNRMDGELGSELVHGEKIIVEYVEPAEVKESGRFTISNVIHGYRTLAPIEKNLLKALNSSGDCNIDVNCPLGNGWDSEIRSVAMIVVGGSGICTGALVNNTCNDGSTYFLTANHCLGGSTGSWAFRFNWESPPGTESCATTVGSVDPGPPYDQTANGATILVNSAASDFALLEINNMTLTNAQNWNCFYAGWDASDLTTVTQATGIHHPSGDVKKICRENDAPYHSNNGGAATWYINQWEQGVTEPGSSGSPLFDQNHRIIGQLYGGAAACAGTVNNNQYDYYGRMGVSWNNGLDTYLAPTSCGVSTLTDDGWDPNTPTLPDDAGISTVTSPQGPYCVDNFDPEITLRNYGTNNLTTVSINYDIDGTTNNFYSWTGNLAPGGTEIITLPNMISTAGSHTFNAYTFLPNGNTDSNPLNDAASANYSATIGGQDILVEINTDCWGSEITWTIEDSNSNILASGGPYSDVAGGELITETICLADDCYDFIINDSYGDGMYGSQWGSCSVDGNYTITHVYTGTVLASTIATNADFGNQEINSFCVTPPTICGMNVSSSINNPQCQGIDNGSIAVTVSGGAPGYTYNWGTLLGDSSNISNLSPGIYSIIISDSLQCDTIISYNLNYSTVLSLNNSSYDISCYGANDGSVSVTPSGSSGYSYDWGSGFNNVSGLSGLSAGIYTVTVTDTNGCMQTTSFNIIEPPANQVSFNYTMNDLTVYFTNTSSVGANSWDFGDGSTSSSSNPFHTYPSNGTYNACLNLTSSCGVITYCEDITVFDSSTIDIKEITSDMIKVYPNPSKGIFNINFSSEKDISINVFEITGRQVFFKEFFNSKELMVNLSDKLPGTYILKILIDEVQYQKRIINTK
;
A
#
# COMPACT_ATOMS: atom_id res chain seq x y z
N MET A 1 2.65 62.11 3.01
CA MET A 1 1.74 61.52 4.03
C MET A 1 2.14 60.07 4.21
N LYS A 2 2.43 59.69 5.46
CA LYS A 2 3.19 58.49 5.83
C LYS A 2 2.38 57.21 5.62
N LYS A 3 2.94 56.23 4.92
CA LYS A 3 2.49 54.83 4.95
C LYS A 3 2.94 54.22 6.28
N ILE A 4 2.00 53.74 7.08
CA ILE A 4 2.27 52.96 8.28
C ILE A 4 2.06 51.50 7.90
N ILE A 5 3.14 50.73 7.92
CA ILE A 5 3.14 49.27 7.80
C ILE A 5 3.12 48.74 9.23
N ILE A 6 2.10 47.97 9.61
CA ILE A 6 2.01 47.24 10.88
C ILE A 6 2.31 45.77 10.55
N PRO A 7 3.30 45.12 11.20
CA PRO A 7 3.58 43.72 10.96
C PRO A 7 2.55 42.85 11.67
N PHE A 8 1.92 41.94 10.94
CA PHE A 8 1.03 40.92 11.47
C PHE A 8 1.89 39.80 12.06
N LEU A 9 1.85 39.64 13.38
CA LEU A 9 2.53 38.55 14.09
C LEU A 9 1.68 37.28 13.92
N PHE A 10 2.08 36.41 12.99
CA PHE A 10 1.53 35.06 12.90
C PHE A 10 1.96 34.26 14.15
N LEU A 11 1.04 34.03 15.09
CA LEU A 11 1.20 32.97 16.07
C LEU A 11 0.99 31.63 15.35
N LEU A 12 2.09 30.96 15.04
CA LEU A 12 2.10 29.56 14.63
C LEU A 12 1.52 28.70 15.77
N PHE A 13 0.32 28.17 15.57
CA PHE A 13 -0.14 27.01 16.33
C PHE A 13 0.69 25.80 15.87
N SER A 14 1.62 25.37 16.72
CA SER A 14 2.32 24.10 16.56
C SER A 14 1.34 22.95 16.81
N LEU A 15 0.83 22.35 15.73
CA LEU A 15 0.26 21.01 15.80
C LEU A 15 1.39 20.06 16.20
N SER A 16 1.19 19.31 17.27
CA SER A 16 2.17 18.33 17.75
C SER A 16 2.15 17.13 16.81
N LEU A 17 3.22 16.99 16.01
CA LEU A 17 3.41 15.89 15.08
C LEU A 17 3.83 14.62 15.85
N TYR A 18 3.27 13.48 15.47
CA TYR A 18 3.60 12.16 16.00
C TYR A 18 4.65 11.53 15.08
N CYS A 19 5.88 11.35 15.58
CA CYS A 19 7.02 10.83 14.82
C CYS A 19 7.76 9.81 15.71
N GLN A 20 8.20 8.67 15.17
CA GLN A 20 8.95 7.63 15.90
C GLN A 20 10.27 8.13 16.49
N THR A 21 11.06 8.82 15.67
CA THR A 21 12.24 9.58 16.05
C THR A 21 11.91 11.04 15.81
N ILE A 22 11.54 11.77 16.85
CA ILE A 22 11.36 13.22 16.72
C ILE A 22 12.78 13.80 16.64
N ASN A 23 13.08 14.64 15.66
CA ASN A 23 14.28 15.47 15.70
C ASN A 23 14.11 16.51 16.82
N LEU A 24 14.28 16.08 18.07
CA LEU A 24 14.32 16.94 19.26
C LEU A 24 15.62 17.78 19.31
N GLY A 25 16.40 17.77 18.22
CA GLY A 25 17.73 18.35 18.11
C GLY A 25 18.82 17.37 18.52
N ASN A 26 19.92 17.94 19.02
CA ASN A 26 21.09 17.19 19.49
C ASN A 26 20.95 16.83 20.98
N PRO A 27 21.61 15.74 21.44
CA PRO A 27 21.71 15.38 22.86
C PRO A 27 22.13 16.57 23.72
N LEU A 28 21.70 16.61 24.98
CA LEU A 28 22.01 17.72 25.90
C LEU A 28 23.51 17.84 26.19
N SER A 29 24.25 16.74 26.16
CA SER A 29 25.72 16.80 26.29
C SER A 29 26.45 17.38 25.09
N TRP A 30 25.79 17.50 23.93
CA TRP A 30 26.38 18.17 22.79
C TRP A 30 26.47 19.68 23.04
N ASN A 31 27.50 20.32 22.51
CA ASN A 31 27.78 21.74 22.69
C ASN A 31 28.04 22.18 24.16
N GLY A 32 28.43 21.23 25.03
CA GLY A 32 28.95 21.55 26.37
C GLY A 32 27.90 21.96 27.41
N LYS A 33 26.60 21.81 27.15
CA LYS A 33 25.55 22.08 28.16
C LYS A 33 25.61 21.07 29.31
N VAL A 34 26.06 19.84 29.05
CA VAL A 34 26.39 18.82 30.05
C VAL A 34 27.79 18.25 29.80
N SER A 35 28.62 18.17 30.83
CA SER A 35 29.99 17.65 30.74
C SER A 35 30.03 16.13 30.58
N LEU A 36 30.75 15.64 29.58
CA LEU A 36 31.11 14.21 29.42
C LEU A 36 32.29 13.77 30.31
N LYS A 37 32.92 14.70 31.05
CA LYS A 37 34.00 14.33 31.98
C LYS A 37 33.43 13.54 33.17
N ASN A 38 34.04 12.38 33.44
CA ASN A 38 33.74 11.49 34.57
C ASN A 38 32.41 10.73 34.51
N ILE A 39 31.84 10.49 33.31
CA ILE A 39 30.72 9.53 33.18
C ILE A 39 31.23 8.09 33.39
N PRO A 40 30.43 7.18 33.98
CA PRO A 40 30.81 5.78 34.11
C PRO A 40 31.06 5.13 32.75
N GLU A 41 32.16 4.37 32.63
CA GLU A 41 32.55 3.66 31.41
C GLU A 41 32.52 2.14 31.64
N LYS A 42 31.99 1.39 30.67
CA LYS A 42 32.01 -0.08 30.61
C LYS A 42 32.76 -0.53 29.36
N THR A 43 33.90 -1.17 29.53
CA THR A 43 34.68 -1.72 28.42
C THR A 43 34.32 -3.20 28.20
N MET A 44 33.98 -3.56 26.96
CA MET A 44 33.81 -4.95 26.56
C MET A 44 35.17 -5.65 26.50
N THR A 45 35.23 -6.88 26.98
CA THR A 45 36.41 -7.74 26.79
C THR A 45 36.62 -8.00 25.31
N GLY A 46 37.85 -8.08 24.82
CA GLY A 46 38.10 -8.50 23.43
C GLY A 46 37.63 -9.94 23.18
N PHE A 47 37.34 -10.26 21.91
CA PHE A 47 36.95 -11.60 21.45
C PHE A 47 38.03 -12.19 20.52
N ASN A 48 37.95 -13.50 20.27
CA ASN A 48 38.91 -14.17 19.37
C ASN A 48 38.52 -13.91 17.91
N GLN A 49 39.09 -12.85 17.32
CA GLN A 49 38.83 -12.44 15.94
C GLN A 49 39.06 -13.58 14.94
N SER A 50 40.20 -14.29 15.02
CA SER A 50 40.52 -15.36 14.06
C SER A 50 39.53 -16.52 14.09
N LYS A 51 38.95 -16.82 15.26
CA LYS A 51 37.88 -17.81 15.36
C LYS A 51 36.60 -17.31 14.67
N VAL A 52 36.23 -16.07 14.93
CA VAL A 52 35.05 -15.44 14.32
C VAL A 52 35.19 -15.32 12.81
N ASP A 53 36.37 -14.94 12.30
CA ASP A 53 36.68 -14.90 10.87
C ASP A 53 36.53 -16.28 10.21
N SER A 54 36.92 -17.35 10.91
CA SER A 54 36.79 -18.73 10.42
C SER A 54 35.34 -19.18 10.36
N GLU A 55 34.54 -18.81 11.36
CA GLU A 55 33.08 -19.04 11.36
C GLU A 55 32.39 -18.24 10.24
N ASP A 56 32.83 -17.00 10.03
CA ASP A 56 32.31 -16.09 9.01
C ASP A 56 32.58 -16.58 7.59
N ASN A 57 33.77 -17.13 7.30
CA ASN A 57 34.05 -17.75 6.00
C ASN A 57 33.09 -18.90 5.68
N ILE A 58 32.59 -19.61 6.70
CA ILE A 58 31.59 -20.66 6.53
C ILE A 58 30.20 -20.05 6.39
N ASN A 59 29.85 -19.08 7.24
CA ASN A 59 28.54 -18.44 7.25
C ASN A 59 28.26 -17.67 5.95
N ASP A 60 29.24 -16.97 5.40
CA ASP A 60 29.08 -16.18 4.17
C ASP A 60 28.86 -17.06 2.92
N ALA A 61 29.28 -18.33 2.99
CA ALA A 61 29.00 -19.32 1.95
C ALA A 61 27.56 -19.86 2.04
N LEU A 62 26.89 -19.71 3.19
CA LEU A 62 25.55 -20.19 3.45
C LEU A 62 24.53 -19.09 3.10
N LYS A 63 23.60 -19.42 2.21
CA LYS A 63 22.61 -18.49 1.66
C LYS A 63 21.33 -18.41 2.50
N ASP A 64 21.26 -19.20 3.56
CA ASP A 64 20.09 -19.40 4.42
C ASP A 64 20.13 -18.59 5.72
N ARG A 65 20.93 -17.52 5.78
CA ARG A 65 21.11 -16.73 7.00
C ARG A 65 21.55 -15.28 6.74
N PRO A 66 21.24 -14.34 7.65
CA PRO A 66 21.72 -12.96 7.57
C PRO A 66 23.24 -12.87 7.53
N TRP A 67 23.76 -11.84 6.86
CA TRP A 67 25.18 -11.55 6.87
C TRP A 67 25.60 -10.95 8.23
N ARG A 68 26.37 -11.70 9.02
CA ARG A 68 26.82 -11.27 10.35
C ARG A 68 27.81 -10.12 10.24
N PHE A 69 27.71 -9.04 10.99
CA PHE A 69 28.75 -7.99 11.04
C PHE A 69 29.26 -7.73 12.46
N GLY A 70 28.51 -8.18 13.46
CA GLY A 70 28.72 -7.84 14.86
C GLY A 70 28.90 -9.04 15.79
N TYR A 71 29.81 -8.90 16.75
CA TYR A 71 29.99 -9.84 17.85
C TYR A 71 29.13 -9.41 19.03
N LYS A 72 28.33 -10.32 19.57
CA LYS A 72 27.36 -10.05 20.62
C LYS A 72 27.94 -10.30 22.02
N TYR A 73 27.87 -9.29 22.89
CA TYR A 73 28.09 -9.44 24.33
C TYR A 73 26.76 -9.45 25.08
N ASP A 74 26.57 -10.42 25.98
CA ASP A 74 25.47 -10.41 26.94
C ASP A 74 25.85 -9.55 28.15
N VAL A 75 25.02 -8.55 28.45
CA VAL A 75 25.22 -7.62 29.56
C VAL A 75 23.91 -7.40 30.31
N ASN A 76 23.98 -6.69 31.44
CA ASN A 76 22.80 -6.27 32.21
C ASN A 76 23.05 -4.86 32.73
N TYR A 77 22.99 -3.88 31.83
CA TYR A 77 23.18 -2.49 32.18
C TYR A 77 21.84 -1.76 32.21
N ASN A 78 21.56 -1.09 33.31
CA ASN A 78 20.29 -0.38 33.51
C ASN A 78 20.51 0.89 34.36
N LEU A 79 19.42 1.64 34.52
CA LEU A 79 19.38 2.92 35.23
C LEU A 79 19.85 2.85 36.69
N ASN A 80 19.87 1.65 37.30
CA ASN A 80 20.19 1.45 38.70
C ASN A 80 21.62 0.94 38.96
N ASN A 81 22.29 0.35 37.97
CA ASN A 81 23.53 -0.42 38.21
C ASN A 81 24.77 0.00 37.40
N SER A 82 24.63 0.83 36.36
CA SER A 82 25.73 1.05 35.39
C SER A 82 26.10 2.50 35.14
N GLY A 83 25.12 3.37 34.86
CA GLY A 83 25.36 4.79 34.57
C GLY A 83 25.21 5.68 35.80
N SER A 84 25.33 6.99 35.59
CA SER A 84 25.23 8.00 36.64
C SER A 84 24.12 9.00 36.36
N TRP A 85 23.31 9.28 37.39
CA TRP A 85 22.32 10.36 37.36
C TRP A 85 22.92 11.71 37.74
N LYS A 86 22.47 12.76 37.05
CA LYS A 86 22.71 14.16 37.40
C LYS A 86 21.41 14.94 37.30
N ILE A 87 21.16 15.81 38.27
CA ILE A 87 20.05 16.77 38.25
C ILE A 87 20.60 18.12 37.75
N LEU A 88 19.98 18.67 36.73
CA LEU A 88 20.34 19.96 36.13
C LEU A 88 19.68 21.12 36.88
N PRO A 89 20.17 22.37 36.75
CA PRO A 89 19.62 23.53 37.46
C PRO A 89 18.14 23.81 37.17
N ASN A 90 17.64 23.40 36.01
CA ASN A 90 16.23 23.52 35.62
C ASN A 90 15.34 22.38 36.16
N GLY A 91 15.91 21.41 36.87
CA GLY A 91 15.20 20.28 37.46
C GLY A 91 15.19 19.01 36.60
N ASP A 92 15.69 19.08 35.35
CA ASP A 92 15.80 17.90 34.49
C ASP A 92 16.78 16.89 35.09
N LYS A 93 16.50 15.61 34.92
CA LYS A 93 17.43 14.54 35.26
C LYS A 93 18.02 13.96 34.00
N ILE A 94 19.32 13.72 34.03
CA ILE A 94 20.05 13.07 32.96
C ILE A 94 20.81 11.87 33.51
N TRP A 95 20.71 10.74 32.83
CA TRP A 95 21.47 9.53 33.08
C TRP A 95 22.42 9.28 31.92
N GLN A 96 23.69 9.03 32.23
CA GLN A 96 24.73 8.81 31.21
C GLN A 96 25.55 7.55 31.51
N LEU A 97 25.89 6.83 30.43
CA LEU A 97 26.77 5.66 30.43
C LEU A 97 27.62 5.65 29.15
N ALA A 98 28.93 5.47 29.28
CA ALA A 98 29.82 5.17 28.17
C ALA A 98 30.05 3.66 28.06
N ILE A 99 30.02 3.13 26.85
CA ILE A 99 30.35 1.73 26.56
C ILE A 99 31.44 1.71 25.49
N GLU A 100 32.56 1.02 25.77
CA GLU A 100 33.72 0.92 24.88
C GLU A 100 33.86 -0.52 24.35
N CYS A 101 33.92 -0.65 23.03
CA CYS A 101 34.23 -1.85 22.28
C CYS A 101 35.51 -1.62 21.48
N LYS A 102 36.68 -1.87 22.09
CA LYS A 102 37.98 -1.54 21.48
C LYS A 102 38.13 -2.10 20.06
N ASN A 103 38.52 -1.26 19.11
CA ASN A 103 38.65 -1.56 17.68
C ASN A 103 37.33 -1.87 16.95
N ALA A 104 36.17 -1.63 17.56
CA ALA A 104 34.91 -1.76 16.84
C ALA A 104 34.78 -0.66 15.77
N LEU A 105 34.23 -1.04 14.62
CA LEU A 105 33.86 -0.13 13.55
C LEU A 105 32.54 0.56 13.87
N THR A 106 31.63 -0.18 14.50
CA THR A 106 30.36 0.31 15.03
C THR A 106 30.00 -0.34 16.34
N VAL A 107 29.16 0.34 17.10
CA VAL A 107 28.49 -0.19 18.28
C VAL A 107 26.99 0.07 18.17
N ASN A 108 26.20 -0.94 18.46
CA ASN A 108 24.76 -0.83 18.62
C ASN A 108 24.28 -1.69 19.80
N LEU A 109 23.08 -1.40 20.30
CA LEU A 109 22.58 -1.92 21.56
C LEU A 109 21.23 -2.59 21.37
N LEU A 110 21.01 -3.69 22.09
CA LEU A 110 19.68 -4.27 22.25
C LEU A 110 19.19 -4.00 23.68
N PHE A 111 17.94 -3.57 23.76
CA PHE A 111 17.25 -3.24 24.99
C PHE A 111 16.12 -4.24 25.26
N GLN A 112 15.91 -4.52 26.54
CA GLN A 112 14.78 -5.26 27.09
C GLN A 112 14.12 -4.43 28.19
N ASN A 113 12.87 -4.76 28.52
CA ASN A 113 12.04 -3.98 29.44
C ASN A 113 12.04 -2.47 29.09
N PHE A 114 12.15 -2.14 27.81
CA PHE A 114 12.23 -0.78 27.30
C PHE A 114 10.88 -0.10 27.43
N HIS A 115 10.84 0.97 28.22
CA HIS A 115 9.68 1.83 28.38
C HIS A 115 10.11 3.21 28.85
N LEU A 116 9.88 4.22 28.02
CA LEU A 116 10.07 5.62 28.34
C LEU A 116 8.72 6.31 28.59
N PRO A 117 8.56 7.09 29.68
CA PRO A 117 7.36 7.89 29.91
C PRO A 117 7.26 9.02 28.88
N LYS A 118 6.04 9.50 28.63
CA LYS A 118 5.80 10.61 27.69
C LYS A 118 6.61 11.84 28.08
N GLY A 119 7.35 12.40 27.12
CA GLY A 119 8.23 13.56 27.31
C GLY A 119 9.69 13.22 27.63
N ALA A 120 9.98 11.99 28.08
CA ALA A 120 11.36 11.54 28.24
C ALA A 120 11.93 11.04 26.89
N TYR A 121 13.25 11.10 26.77
CA TYR A 121 13.93 10.70 25.54
C TYR A 121 15.32 10.09 25.80
N LEU A 122 15.75 9.22 24.88
CA LEU A 122 17.05 8.54 24.91
C LEU A 122 17.79 8.75 23.60
N TYR A 123 19.07 9.11 23.70
CA TYR A 123 19.99 9.21 22.58
C TYR A 123 21.15 8.23 22.74
N LEU A 124 21.63 7.77 21.59
CA LEU A 124 22.88 7.05 21.44
C LEU A 124 23.79 7.83 20.49
N TYR A 125 25.05 8.06 20.85
CA TYR A 125 25.97 8.82 19.98
C TYR A 125 27.42 8.45 20.23
N ASP A 126 28.27 8.77 19.26
CA ASP A 126 29.71 8.56 19.34
C ASP A 126 30.37 9.57 20.29
N ILE A 127 31.54 9.24 20.80
CA ILE A 127 32.26 10.13 21.74
C ILE A 127 32.66 11.48 21.12
N ASP A 128 32.88 11.50 19.80
CA ASP A 128 33.30 12.71 19.07
C ASP A 128 32.11 13.62 18.72
N GLN A 129 30.88 13.21 19.05
CA GLN A 129 29.65 13.95 18.81
C GLN A 129 29.42 14.25 17.32
N THR A 130 29.78 13.29 16.47
CA THR A 130 29.64 13.38 15.01
C THR A 130 28.42 12.63 14.49
N ASN A 131 28.02 11.55 15.17
CA ASN A 131 26.94 10.66 14.81
C ASN A 131 26.01 10.42 16.01
N ARG A 132 24.69 10.42 15.76
CA ARG A 132 23.69 10.09 16.76
C ARG A 132 22.58 9.23 16.17
N VAL A 133 22.00 8.41 17.02
CA VAL A 133 20.78 7.63 16.81
C VAL A 133 19.77 8.00 17.88
N GLY A 134 18.51 8.15 17.48
CA GLY A 134 17.41 8.69 18.29
C GLY A 134 17.06 10.14 17.92
N ALA A 135 16.22 10.84 18.68
CA ALA A 135 15.71 10.47 20.00
C ALA A 135 14.74 9.29 19.96
N TYR A 136 15.00 8.27 20.79
CA TYR A 136 13.97 7.32 21.18
C TYR A 136 13.08 7.97 22.24
N THR A 137 11.77 7.77 22.14
CA THR A 137 10.77 8.37 23.01
C THR A 137 9.74 7.32 23.46
N SER A 138 8.67 7.75 24.14
CA SER A 138 7.54 6.89 24.45
C SER A 138 6.89 6.24 23.22
N ASN A 139 7.11 6.80 22.02
CA ASN A 139 6.60 6.24 20.76
C ASN A 139 7.33 4.96 20.36
N ASN A 140 8.53 4.70 20.88
CA ASN A 140 9.26 3.45 20.63
C ASN A 140 8.95 2.38 21.69
N ASN A 141 8.02 2.65 22.62
CA ASN A 141 7.58 1.65 23.58
C ASN A 141 6.80 0.54 22.87
N ARG A 142 7.15 -0.70 23.15
CA ARG A 142 6.47 -1.90 22.63
C ARG A 142 5.90 -2.73 23.76
N MET A 143 4.93 -3.59 23.43
CA MET A 143 4.31 -4.49 24.38
C MET A 143 5.27 -5.58 24.86
N ASP A 144 6.15 -6.07 23.98
CA ASP A 144 7.23 -7.01 24.31
C ASP A 144 8.37 -6.34 25.11
N GLY A 145 8.44 -5.01 25.11
CA GLY A 145 9.47 -4.24 25.80
C GLY A 145 10.85 -4.38 25.18
N GLU A 146 10.96 -4.77 23.91
CA GLU A 146 12.24 -4.88 23.22
C GLU A 146 12.52 -3.65 22.35
N LEU A 147 13.78 -3.33 22.13
CA LEU A 147 14.20 -2.32 21.16
C LEU A 147 15.63 -2.60 20.71
N GLY A 148 15.86 -2.63 19.39
CA GLY A 148 17.21 -2.67 18.83
C GLY A 148 17.59 -1.30 18.30
N SER A 149 18.81 -0.86 18.55
CA SER A 149 19.30 0.40 17.99
C SER A 149 19.97 0.21 16.64
N GLU A 150 19.96 1.30 15.87
CA GLU A 150 20.84 1.47 14.72
C GLU A 150 22.32 1.60 15.12
N LEU A 151 23.17 1.64 14.10
CA LEU A 151 24.62 1.65 14.20
C LEU A 151 25.17 3.03 14.59
N VAL A 152 25.92 3.09 15.70
CA VAL A 152 26.75 4.25 16.05
C VAL A 152 28.18 3.97 15.63
N HIS A 153 28.80 4.92 14.94
CA HIS A 153 30.15 4.76 14.38
C HIS A 153 31.24 4.86 15.47
N GLY A 154 32.29 4.06 15.30
CA GLY A 154 33.46 4.04 16.16
C GLY A 154 33.38 3.02 17.31
N GLU A 155 34.38 3.07 18.18
CA GLU A 155 34.59 2.09 19.25
C GLU A 155 33.92 2.46 20.59
N LYS A 156 33.31 3.64 20.69
CA LYS A 156 32.65 4.12 21.91
C LYS A 156 31.26 4.68 21.63
N ILE A 157 30.28 4.19 22.37
CA ILE A 157 28.91 4.70 22.36
C ILE A 157 28.57 5.32 23.71
N ILE A 158 27.94 6.49 23.68
CA ILE A 158 27.35 7.12 24.85
C ILE A 158 25.84 6.91 24.82
N VAL A 159 25.30 6.44 25.94
CA VAL A 159 23.87 6.35 26.19
C VAL A 159 23.48 7.53 27.06
N GLU A 160 22.60 8.39 26.56
CA GLU A 160 22.07 9.54 27.28
C GLU A 160 20.56 9.44 27.39
N TYR A 161 20.06 9.27 28.61
CA TYR A 161 18.64 9.25 28.91
C TYR A 161 18.24 10.49 29.70
N VAL A 162 17.20 11.21 29.26
CA VAL A 162 16.75 12.46 29.87
C VAL A 162 15.30 12.34 30.34
N GLU A 163 15.07 12.74 31.59
CA GLU A 163 13.76 12.99 32.19
C GLU A 163 13.61 14.50 32.44
N PRO A 164 12.88 15.24 31.60
CA PRO A 164 12.54 16.63 31.88
C PRO A 164 11.82 16.80 33.23
N ALA A 165 11.96 17.96 33.89
CA ALA A 165 11.42 18.22 35.23
C ALA A 165 9.89 17.99 35.37
N GLU A 166 9.15 18.16 34.27
CA GLU A 166 7.73 17.90 34.17
C GLU A 166 7.37 16.40 34.22
N VAL A 167 8.28 15.51 33.83
CA VAL A 167 8.07 14.06 33.80
C VAL A 167 8.13 13.51 35.23
N LYS A 168 7.01 12.89 35.67
CA LYS A 168 6.84 12.41 37.07
C LYS A 168 7.20 10.95 37.29
N GLU A 169 7.12 10.15 36.23
CA GLU A 169 7.48 8.74 36.24
C GLU A 169 8.90 8.58 35.69
N SER A 170 9.65 7.61 36.20
CA SER A 170 10.96 7.30 35.62
C SER A 170 10.84 6.22 34.54
N GLY A 171 11.68 6.34 33.51
CA GLY A 171 11.81 5.30 32.50
C GLY A 171 12.38 4.01 33.07
N ARG A 172 12.26 2.95 32.29
CA ARG A 172 12.92 1.67 32.55
C ARG A 172 13.44 1.10 31.24
N PHE A 173 14.65 0.56 31.28
CA PHE A 173 15.22 -0.25 30.22
C PHE A 173 16.42 -1.01 30.78
N THR A 174 16.74 -2.13 30.16
CA THR A 174 17.97 -2.88 30.38
C THR A 174 18.64 -3.05 29.03
N ILE A 175 19.86 -2.57 28.88
CA ILE A 175 20.73 -2.96 27.77
C ILE A 175 21.08 -4.42 28.05
N SER A 176 20.50 -5.32 27.27
CA SER A 176 20.73 -6.77 27.36
C SER A 176 21.93 -7.17 26.53
N ASN A 177 22.19 -6.45 25.44
CA ASN A 177 23.30 -6.73 24.56
C ASN A 177 24.04 -5.49 24.07
N VAL A 178 25.36 -5.63 24.00
CA VAL A 178 26.25 -4.71 23.29
C VAL A 178 26.79 -5.46 22.08
N ILE A 179 26.61 -4.88 20.90
CA ILE A 179 27.11 -5.45 19.66
C ILE A 179 28.39 -4.71 19.25
N HIS A 180 29.45 -5.47 19.01
CA HIS A 180 30.73 -4.98 18.51
C HIS A 180 30.81 -5.26 17.01
N GLY A 181 30.60 -4.25 16.17
CA GLY A 181 30.76 -4.37 14.72
C GLY A 181 32.23 -4.49 14.33
N TYR A 182 32.62 -5.59 13.68
CA TYR A 182 34.04 -5.93 13.45
C TYR A 182 34.43 -6.17 11.98
N ARG A 183 33.48 -6.25 11.04
CA ARG A 183 33.78 -6.50 9.61
C ARG A 183 32.76 -5.87 8.66
N THR A 184 33.20 -5.64 7.41
CA THR A 184 32.53 -4.97 6.26
C THR A 184 33.12 -5.46 4.91
N LEU A 185 32.96 -4.86 3.70
CA LEU A 185 33.51 -5.40 2.41
C LEU A 185 34.13 -4.40 1.37
N ALA A 186 35.46 -4.12 1.32
CA ALA A 186 36.23 -3.86 0.06
C ALA A 186 37.78 -3.86 0.34
N PRO A 187 38.67 -3.86 -0.67
CA PRO A 187 39.95 -4.59 -0.61
C PRO A 187 41.14 -3.69 -0.30
N ILE A 188 42.04 -4.18 0.56
CA ILE A 188 43.45 -3.80 0.50
C ILE A 188 44.27 -5.08 0.49
N GLU A 189 45.12 -5.22 -0.51
CA GLU A 189 46.20 -6.21 -0.50
C GLU A 189 46.93 -6.17 0.85
N LYS A 190 46.78 -7.25 1.63
CA LYS A 190 47.44 -7.53 2.91
C LYS A 190 47.09 -6.60 4.09
N ASN A 191 46.46 -7.24 5.08
CA ASN A 191 46.25 -6.88 6.49
C ASN A 191 44.86 -6.29 6.82
N LEU A 192 44.01 -7.19 7.33
CA LEU A 192 43.00 -7.03 8.39
C LEU A 192 42.26 -5.68 8.47
N LEU A 193 40.92 -5.78 8.34
CA LEU A 193 39.83 -4.84 8.64
C LEU A 193 39.14 -4.28 7.38
N LYS A 194 37.88 -4.68 7.19
CA LYS A 194 36.97 -4.13 6.16
C LYS A 194 35.97 -3.20 6.89
N ALA A 195 35.68 -1.97 6.41
CA ALA A 195 34.84 -0.91 7.07
C ALA A 195 33.47 -0.60 6.40
N LEU A 196 32.45 -0.10 7.13
CA LEU A 196 31.01 -0.10 6.75
C LEU A 196 30.85 0.81 5.53
N ASN A 197 29.80 0.62 4.71
CA ASN A 197 29.71 1.29 3.39
C ASN A 197 30.76 0.75 2.41
N SER A 198 30.67 -0.55 2.13
CA SER A 198 31.61 -1.21 1.23
C SER A 198 31.01 -2.53 0.71
N SER A 199 30.91 -2.67 -0.61
CA SER A 199 30.55 -3.88 -1.37
C SER A 199 31.52 -4.08 -2.54
N GLY A 200 31.42 -5.18 -3.29
CA GLY A 200 32.29 -5.42 -4.44
C GLY A 200 32.23 -4.33 -5.54
N ASP A 201 33.35 -4.07 -6.21
CA ASP A 201 33.55 -2.97 -7.18
C ASP A 201 32.59 -2.96 -8.38
N CYS A 202 31.90 -4.07 -8.68
CA CYS A 202 30.94 -4.17 -9.78
C CYS A 202 29.52 -3.73 -9.39
N ASN A 203 29.23 -3.54 -8.10
CA ASN A 203 27.95 -3.01 -7.64
C ASN A 203 27.77 -1.57 -8.15
N ILE A 204 26.52 -1.19 -8.42
CA ILE A 204 26.17 0.10 -9.00
C ILE A 204 25.28 0.85 -8.00
N ASP A 205 25.71 2.03 -7.57
CA ASP A 205 24.91 2.88 -6.69
C ASP A 205 23.60 3.31 -7.38
N VAL A 206 22.52 3.42 -6.61
CA VAL A 206 21.20 3.80 -7.15
C VAL A 206 21.16 5.16 -7.83
N ASN A 207 22.06 6.08 -7.46
CA ASN A 207 22.16 7.41 -8.08
C ASN A 207 22.97 7.43 -9.40
N CYS A 208 23.45 6.27 -9.85
CA CYS A 208 24.04 6.11 -11.19
C CYS A 208 22.96 6.16 -12.29
N PRO A 209 23.35 6.37 -13.57
CA PRO A 209 22.40 6.40 -14.69
C PRO A 209 21.48 5.17 -14.80
N LEU A 210 21.89 4.01 -14.26
CA LEU A 210 21.06 2.80 -14.25
C LEU A 210 19.79 2.96 -13.41
N GLY A 211 19.82 3.79 -12.35
CA GLY A 211 18.68 4.09 -11.49
C GLY A 211 17.72 5.15 -12.03
N ASN A 212 18.04 5.80 -13.15
CA ASN A 212 17.11 6.75 -13.78
C ASN A 212 15.79 6.04 -14.13
N GLY A 213 14.67 6.59 -13.66
CA GLY A 213 13.34 6.00 -13.85
C GLY A 213 12.91 5.05 -12.73
N TRP A 214 13.80 4.71 -11.80
CA TRP A 214 13.52 3.84 -10.63
C TRP A 214 13.36 4.63 -9.32
N ASP A 215 13.16 5.95 -9.41
CA ASP A 215 13.15 6.87 -8.28
C ASP A 215 12.11 6.49 -7.20
N SER A 216 10.98 5.91 -7.61
CA SER A 216 9.95 5.44 -6.68
C SER A 216 10.37 4.16 -5.97
N GLU A 217 10.78 3.14 -6.71
CA GLU A 217 11.13 1.84 -6.15
C GLU A 217 12.36 1.95 -5.24
N ILE A 218 13.33 2.79 -5.60
CA ILE A 218 14.50 3.14 -4.77
C ILE A 218 14.06 3.60 -3.38
N ARG A 219 13.00 4.42 -3.26
CA ARG A 219 12.49 4.96 -1.99
C ARG A 219 11.67 3.97 -1.17
N SER A 220 11.33 2.80 -1.72
CA SER A 220 10.67 1.71 -0.99
C SER A 220 11.65 0.83 -0.21
N VAL A 221 12.90 0.73 -0.68
CA VAL A 221 13.91 -0.22 -0.18
C VAL A 221 14.67 0.33 1.03
N ALA A 222 14.84 -0.52 2.04
CA ALA A 222 15.59 -0.21 3.26
C ALA A 222 16.54 -1.33 3.70
N MET A 223 17.64 -0.93 4.33
CA MET A 223 18.55 -1.84 5.02
C MET A 223 17.96 -2.25 6.38
N ILE A 224 18.16 -3.50 6.79
CA ILE A 224 17.68 -4.05 8.05
C ILE A 224 18.85 -4.51 8.91
N VAL A 225 18.91 -4.05 10.17
CA VAL A 225 19.77 -4.63 11.21
C VAL A 225 18.99 -5.72 11.94
N VAL A 226 19.27 -6.98 11.59
CA VAL A 226 18.59 -8.17 12.10
C VAL A 226 19.23 -8.63 13.40
N GLY A 227 18.43 -8.71 14.48
CA GLY A 227 18.89 -9.21 15.78
C GLY A 227 20.12 -8.46 16.33
N GLY A 228 20.32 -7.21 15.89
CA GLY A 228 21.45 -6.36 16.23
C GLY A 228 22.78 -6.68 15.54
N SER A 229 22.95 -7.84 14.90
CA SER A 229 24.27 -8.31 14.44
C SER A 229 24.30 -8.90 13.03
N GLY A 230 23.15 -9.04 12.38
CA GLY A 230 23.03 -9.43 10.98
C GLY A 230 22.53 -8.27 10.12
N ILE A 231 22.80 -8.32 8.82
CA ILE A 231 22.22 -7.43 7.81
C ILE A 231 21.36 -8.23 6.84
N CYS A 232 20.20 -7.68 6.51
CA CYS A 232 19.35 -8.06 5.39
C CYS A 232 18.79 -6.80 4.71
N THR A 233 18.02 -6.98 3.64
CA THR A 233 17.30 -5.94 2.91
C THR A 233 15.81 -6.26 2.82
N GLY A 234 14.99 -5.26 2.51
CA GLY A 234 13.59 -5.45 2.14
C GLY A 234 12.98 -4.17 1.59
N ALA A 235 11.67 -4.18 1.35
CA ALA A 235 10.94 -3.04 0.82
C ALA A 235 9.58 -2.83 1.49
N LEU A 236 9.16 -1.56 1.61
CA LEU A 236 7.76 -1.22 1.88
C LEU A 236 6.90 -1.64 0.70
N VAL A 237 5.79 -2.33 0.96
CA VAL A 237 4.88 -2.85 -0.06
C VAL A 237 3.49 -2.31 0.15
N ASN A 238 2.86 -1.89 -0.95
CA ASN A 238 1.51 -1.35 -0.92
C ASN A 238 0.45 -2.44 -0.77
N ASN A 239 -0.74 -2.06 -0.33
CA ASN A 239 -1.93 -2.90 -0.38
C ASN A 239 -3.04 -2.21 -1.18
N THR A 240 -4.05 -2.97 -1.60
CA THR A 240 -5.16 -2.43 -2.43
C THR A 240 -5.98 -1.32 -1.76
N CYS A 241 -5.79 -1.06 -0.47
CA CYS A 241 -6.45 0.02 0.26
C CYS A 241 -5.70 1.36 0.16
N ASN A 242 -4.42 1.35 -0.26
CA ASN A 242 -3.55 2.54 -0.27
C ASN A 242 -3.56 3.29 1.08
N ASP A 243 -3.53 2.54 2.19
CA ASP A 243 -3.79 3.09 3.53
C ASP A 243 -2.54 3.48 4.30
N GLY A 244 -1.35 3.22 3.74
CA GLY A 244 -0.07 3.48 4.38
C GLY A 244 0.26 2.54 5.53
N SER A 245 -0.35 1.35 5.56
CA SER A 245 0.11 0.24 6.39
C SER A 245 1.59 -0.03 6.11
N THR A 246 2.40 -0.14 7.16
CA THR A 246 3.87 -0.24 7.08
C THR A 246 4.32 -1.67 6.83
N TYR A 247 3.64 -2.32 5.89
CA TYR A 247 3.96 -3.66 5.41
C TYR A 247 5.31 -3.66 4.72
N PHE A 248 6.18 -4.55 5.17
CA PHE A 248 7.58 -4.62 4.76
C PHE A 248 7.93 -6.05 4.39
N LEU A 249 8.23 -6.28 3.11
CA LEU A 249 8.58 -7.58 2.56
C LEU A 249 10.09 -7.81 2.68
N THR A 250 10.48 -8.99 3.17
CA THR A 250 11.86 -9.45 3.27
C THR A 250 11.91 -10.98 3.17
N ALA A 251 13.08 -11.59 3.35
CA ALA A 251 13.27 -13.03 3.27
C ALA A 251 12.94 -13.75 4.60
N ASN A 252 12.36 -14.94 4.50
CA ASN A 252 12.07 -15.79 5.66
C ASN A 252 13.34 -16.25 6.37
N HIS A 253 14.42 -16.57 5.65
CA HIS A 253 15.69 -16.94 6.27
C HIS A 253 16.38 -15.79 7.03
N CYS A 254 15.96 -14.54 6.78
CA CYS A 254 16.41 -13.40 7.57
C CYS A 254 15.76 -13.38 8.97
N LEU A 255 14.67 -14.11 9.18
CA LEU A 255 14.04 -14.23 10.48
C LEU A 255 14.99 -14.93 11.46
N GLY A 256 15.40 -14.20 12.49
CA GLY A 256 16.31 -14.68 13.52
C GLY A 256 16.29 -13.75 14.74
N GLY A 257 16.30 -14.35 15.94
CA GLY A 257 16.06 -13.60 17.17
C GLY A 257 14.64 -13.02 17.22
N SER A 258 14.45 -11.94 17.96
CA SER A 258 13.16 -11.24 18.01
C SER A 258 13.12 -10.08 17.03
N THR A 259 12.05 -9.98 16.24
CA THR A 259 11.81 -8.85 15.34
C THR A 259 11.57 -7.55 16.10
N GLY A 260 11.25 -7.60 17.39
CA GLY A 260 11.20 -6.41 18.26
C GLY A 260 12.54 -5.71 18.43
N SER A 261 13.65 -6.42 18.18
CA SER A 261 15.00 -5.88 18.26
C SER A 261 15.60 -5.48 16.90
N TRP A 262 14.79 -5.39 15.85
CA TRP A 262 15.26 -5.01 14.51
C TRP A 262 15.29 -3.49 14.36
N ALA A 263 16.15 -3.00 13.47
CA ALA A 263 16.18 -1.60 13.07
C ALA A 263 16.18 -1.51 11.53
N PHE A 264 15.49 -0.50 11.01
CA PHE A 264 15.27 -0.27 9.58
C PHE A 264 15.80 1.10 9.21
N ARG A 265 16.58 1.16 8.13
CA ARG A 265 17.21 2.39 7.66
C ARG A 265 16.81 2.69 6.22
N PHE A 266 16.05 3.77 6.06
CA PHE A 266 15.59 4.25 4.75
C PHE A 266 16.59 5.26 4.17
N ASN A 267 16.55 5.41 2.84
CA ASN A 267 17.32 6.37 2.05
C ASN A 267 18.82 6.38 2.37
N TRP A 268 19.38 5.19 2.59
CA TRP A 268 20.81 4.98 2.79
C TRP A 268 21.51 4.82 1.44
N GLU A 269 21.85 5.92 0.79
CA GLU A 269 22.43 5.95 -0.56
C GLU A 269 23.56 6.97 -0.68
N SER A 270 24.46 6.79 -1.66
CA SER A 270 25.54 7.76 -1.88
C SER A 270 24.99 9.12 -2.30
N PRO A 271 25.54 10.24 -1.78
CA PRO A 271 25.10 11.57 -2.18
C PRO A 271 25.15 11.76 -3.72
N PRO A 272 24.17 12.46 -4.32
CA PRO A 272 24.20 12.75 -5.75
C PRO A 272 25.51 13.42 -6.20
N GLY A 273 26.11 12.91 -7.26
CA GLY A 273 27.41 13.32 -7.80
C GLY A 273 28.62 12.66 -7.14
N THR A 274 28.41 11.68 -6.26
CA THR A 274 29.47 10.91 -5.57
C THR A 274 29.33 9.39 -5.73
N GLU A 275 28.36 8.96 -6.54
CA GLU A 275 28.04 7.58 -6.85
C GLU A 275 29.21 6.79 -7.46
N SER A 276 29.35 5.52 -7.07
CA SER A 276 30.18 4.53 -7.72
C SER A 276 29.34 3.65 -8.66
N CYS A 277 29.63 3.75 -9.95
CA CYS A 277 28.90 3.05 -11.02
C CYS A 277 29.73 1.89 -11.58
N ALA A 278 29.88 0.82 -10.80
CA ALA A 278 30.75 -0.32 -11.12
C ALA A 278 32.23 0.10 -11.35
N THR A 279 32.82 0.76 -10.34
CA THR A 279 34.19 1.26 -10.41
C THR A 279 35.04 0.75 -9.25
N THR A 280 36.36 0.88 -9.36
CA THR A 280 37.29 0.58 -8.25
C THR A 280 37.29 1.64 -7.15
N VAL A 281 36.52 2.71 -7.31
CA VAL A 281 36.32 3.72 -6.25
C VAL A 281 35.10 3.28 -5.46
N GLY A 282 35.26 3.03 -4.16
CA GLY A 282 34.15 2.64 -3.30
C GLY A 282 33.09 3.74 -3.18
N SER A 283 31.89 3.34 -2.81
CA SER A 283 30.77 4.25 -2.59
C SER A 283 31.02 5.22 -1.45
N VAL A 284 30.36 6.39 -1.52
CA VAL A 284 30.46 7.43 -0.50
C VAL A 284 29.31 7.30 0.48
N ASP A 285 29.63 7.14 1.77
CA ASP A 285 28.67 7.23 2.87
C ASP A 285 28.08 8.65 2.92
N PRO A 286 26.74 8.81 2.95
CA PRO A 286 26.10 10.13 2.99
C PRO A 286 26.37 10.93 4.28
N GLY A 287 26.87 10.27 5.33
CA GLY A 287 27.26 10.87 6.60
C GLY A 287 26.08 11.12 7.55
N PRO A 288 26.35 11.25 8.87
CA PRO A 288 25.31 11.46 9.88
C PRO A 288 24.67 12.87 9.80
N PRO A 289 23.48 13.09 10.41
CA PRO A 289 22.71 12.12 11.19
C PRO A 289 21.94 11.12 10.32
N TYR A 290 21.81 9.91 10.83
CA TYR A 290 21.11 8.81 10.18
C TYR A 290 19.70 8.67 10.76
N ASP A 291 18.89 9.71 10.60
CA ASP A 291 17.65 9.90 11.35
C ASP A 291 16.39 9.29 10.70
N GLN A 292 16.51 8.78 9.47
CA GLN A 292 15.43 8.13 8.73
C GLN A 292 15.35 6.64 9.06
N THR A 293 15.05 6.38 10.34
CA THR A 293 15.15 5.04 10.93
C THR A 293 13.88 4.67 11.71
N ALA A 294 13.53 3.39 11.66
CA ALA A 294 12.43 2.81 12.42
C ALA A 294 12.91 1.57 13.19
N ASN A 295 12.18 1.16 14.23
CA ASN A 295 12.64 0.09 15.13
C ASN A 295 11.51 -0.86 15.51
N GLY A 296 11.84 -2.15 15.47
CA GLY A 296 10.95 -3.24 15.84
C GLY A 296 9.86 -3.51 14.81
N ALA A 297 9.58 -4.78 14.58
CA ALA A 297 8.52 -5.21 13.69
C ALA A 297 7.73 -6.39 14.26
N THR A 298 6.53 -6.59 13.73
CA THR A 298 5.67 -7.73 14.00
C THR A 298 5.61 -8.59 12.74
N ILE A 299 5.83 -9.90 12.89
CA ILE A 299 5.69 -10.84 11.77
C ILE A 299 4.19 -11.01 11.49
N LEU A 300 3.77 -10.71 10.27
CA LEU A 300 2.39 -10.89 9.83
C LEU A 300 2.20 -12.29 9.24
N VAL A 301 3.05 -12.64 8.28
CA VAL A 301 3.04 -13.94 7.61
C VAL A 301 4.43 -14.26 7.06
N ASN A 302 4.81 -15.54 7.05
CA ASN A 302 6.05 -16.00 6.44
C ASN A 302 5.92 -17.46 5.98
N SER A 303 6.69 -17.85 4.98
CA SER A 303 6.75 -19.24 4.51
C SER A 303 8.12 -19.59 3.94
N ALA A 304 8.58 -20.81 4.23
CA ALA A 304 9.76 -21.37 3.59
C ALA A 304 9.51 -21.79 2.12
N ALA A 305 8.24 -21.92 1.70
CA ALA A 305 7.88 -22.39 0.36
C ALA A 305 8.35 -21.47 -0.77
N SER A 306 8.50 -20.18 -0.50
CA SER A 306 9.11 -19.17 -1.38
C SER A 306 10.06 -18.27 -0.59
N ASP A 307 10.51 -18.72 0.58
CA ASP A 307 11.40 -17.97 1.48
C ASP A 307 11.02 -16.49 1.73
N PHE A 308 9.72 -16.19 1.90
CA PHE A 308 9.25 -14.82 2.12
C PHE A 308 8.80 -14.58 3.56
N ALA A 309 8.96 -13.34 4.03
CA ALA A 309 8.36 -12.85 5.26
C ALA A 309 7.78 -11.45 5.04
N LEU A 310 6.51 -11.27 5.41
CA LEU A 310 5.86 -9.97 5.51
C LEU A 310 5.81 -9.54 6.97
N LEU A 311 6.29 -8.32 7.22
CA LEU A 311 6.35 -7.70 8.53
C LEU A 311 5.51 -6.42 8.57
N GLU A 312 5.06 -6.01 9.74
CA GLU A 312 4.58 -4.66 10.00
C GLU A 312 5.63 -3.92 10.84
N ILE A 313 6.19 -2.81 10.33
CA ILE A 313 7.13 -1.98 11.09
C ILE A 313 6.33 -1.24 12.17
N ASN A 314 6.57 -1.59 13.44
CA ASN A 314 5.76 -1.08 14.52
C ASN A 314 6.05 0.40 14.78
N ASN A 315 4.98 1.10 15.15
CA ASN A 315 4.97 2.52 15.46
C ASN A 315 5.37 3.43 14.28
N MET A 316 5.65 2.90 13.08
CA MET A 316 5.97 3.73 11.91
C MET A 316 4.67 4.31 11.40
N THR A 317 4.62 5.63 11.30
CA THR A 317 3.40 6.33 10.90
C THR A 317 3.47 6.69 9.43
N LEU A 318 2.32 6.90 8.79
CA LEU A 318 2.25 7.47 7.45
C LEU A 318 3.02 8.80 7.36
N THR A 319 2.97 9.63 8.40
CA THR A 319 3.75 10.87 8.48
C THR A 319 5.25 10.62 8.49
N ASN A 320 5.74 9.52 9.08
CA ASN A 320 7.15 9.12 8.97
C ASN A 320 7.52 8.82 7.53
N ALA A 321 6.73 7.94 6.88
CA ALA A 321 6.93 7.61 5.48
C ALA A 321 6.92 8.85 4.59
N GLN A 322 5.99 9.79 4.80
CA GLN A 322 5.92 11.04 4.05
C GLN A 322 7.14 11.94 4.29
N ASN A 323 7.54 12.15 5.54
CA ASN A 323 8.70 12.99 5.87
C ASN A 323 10.01 12.43 5.31
N TRP A 324 10.11 11.10 5.20
CA TRP A 324 11.26 10.42 4.61
C TRP A 324 11.10 10.20 3.10
N ASN A 325 10.02 10.72 2.50
CA ASN A 325 9.70 10.55 1.10
C ASN A 325 9.66 9.07 0.65
N CYS A 326 9.24 8.15 1.53
CA CYS A 326 9.13 6.74 1.21
C CYS A 326 8.03 6.47 0.18
N PHE A 327 8.23 5.43 -0.63
CA PHE A 327 7.25 4.88 -1.57
C PHE A 327 6.80 3.50 -1.09
N TYR A 328 5.52 3.15 -1.30
CA TYR A 328 5.02 1.79 -1.09
C TYR A 328 5.00 1.08 -2.43
N ALA A 329 5.92 0.13 -2.62
CA ALA A 329 6.08 -0.54 -3.91
C ALA A 329 4.85 -1.38 -4.29
N GLY A 330 4.55 -1.36 -5.59
CA GLY A 330 3.57 -2.25 -6.19
C GLY A 330 4.06 -3.69 -6.25
N TRP A 331 3.20 -4.58 -6.69
CA TRP A 331 3.49 -6.01 -6.76
C TRP A 331 2.70 -6.71 -7.86
N ASP A 332 3.24 -7.82 -8.33
CA ASP A 332 2.58 -8.72 -9.28
C ASP A 332 2.65 -10.17 -8.74
N ALA A 333 1.48 -10.69 -8.39
CA ALA A 333 1.26 -12.02 -7.86
C ALA A 333 0.64 -12.97 -8.90
N SER A 334 0.57 -12.57 -10.18
CA SER A 334 0.03 -13.40 -11.26
C SER A 334 0.89 -14.62 -11.58
N ASP A 335 2.18 -14.58 -11.22
CA ASP A 335 3.17 -15.64 -11.48
C ASP A 335 3.33 -15.97 -12.98
N LEU A 336 3.01 -15.01 -13.85
CA LEU A 336 3.10 -15.16 -15.31
C LEU A 336 4.56 -15.11 -15.78
N THR A 337 4.89 -15.93 -16.78
CA THR A 337 6.22 -15.95 -17.42
C THR A 337 6.42 -14.85 -18.47
N THR A 338 5.58 -13.81 -18.44
CA THR A 338 5.63 -12.65 -19.34
C THR A 338 6.63 -11.58 -18.89
N VAL A 339 7.40 -11.85 -17.83
CA VAL A 339 8.49 -10.98 -17.37
C VAL A 339 9.63 -11.05 -18.38
N THR A 340 9.99 -9.92 -18.97
CA THR A 340 11.01 -9.86 -20.03
C THR A 340 12.37 -9.37 -19.55
N GLN A 341 12.39 -8.69 -18.41
CA GLN A 341 13.58 -8.15 -17.76
C GLN A 341 13.30 -8.04 -16.25
N ALA A 342 14.34 -7.96 -15.44
CA ALA A 342 14.19 -7.78 -14.01
C ALA A 342 15.22 -6.81 -13.43
N THR A 343 14.84 -6.11 -12.36
CA THR A 343 15.72 -5.16 -11.66
C THR A 343 15.72 -5.47 -10.17
N GLY A 344 16.92 -5.59 -9.59
CA GLY A 344 17.11 -5.73 -8.15
C GLY A 344 17.57 -4.42 -7.52
N ILE A 345 17.00 -4.04 -6.38
CA ILE A 345 17.44 -2.88 -5.58
C ILE A 345 17.72 -3.36 -4.15
N HIS A 346 18.96 -3.22 -3.68
CA HIS A 346 19.41 -3.94 -2.49
C HIS A 346 20.53 -3.26 -1.69
N HIS A 347 20.82 -3.77 -0.48
CA HIS A 347 21.95 -3.37 0.35
C HIS A 347 22.97 -4.52 0.51
N PRO A 348 23.95 -4.66 -0.40
CA PRO A 348 24.96 -5.70 -0.31
C PRO A 348 25.90 -5.41 0.86
N SER A 349 26.02 -6.35 1.80
CA SER A 349 26.91 -6.31 2.97
C SER A 349 26.82 -5.05 3.83
N GLY A 350 25.62 -4.47 3.91
CA GLY A 350 25.37 -3.24 4.66
C GLY A 350 25.98 -1.99 4.01
N ASP A 351 26.30 -2.06 2.72
CA ASP A 351 26.69 -0.91 1.92
C ASP A 351 25.49 0.01 1.63
N VAL A 352 25.75 1.20 1.08
CA VAL A 352 24.72 2.05 0.47
C VAL A 352 23.92 1.27 -0.58
N LYS A 353 22.69 1.72 -0.81
CA LYS A 353 21.73 1.10 -1.71
C LYS A 353 22.30 0.99 -3.13
N LYS A 354 22.16 -0.19 -3.73
CA LYS A 354 22.61 -0.53 -5.07
C LYS A 354 21.45 -0.94 -5.97
N ILE A 355 21.72 -0.95 -7.26
CA ILE A 355 20.83 -1.44 -8.31
C ILE A 355 21.56 -2.43 -9.22
N CYS A 356 20.89 -3.51 -9.60
CA CYS A 356 21.33 -4.47 -10.61
C CYS A 356 20.22 -4.74 -11.63
N ARG A 357 20.59 -5.08 -12.86
CA ARG A 357 19.65 -5.31 -13.97
C ARG A 357 19.97 -6.59 -14.72
N GLU A 358 18.91 -7.34 -14.97
CA GLU A 358 18.81 -8.52 -15.82
C GLU A 358 17.97 -8.12 -17.04
N ASN A 359 18.50 -8.30 -18.25
CA ASN A 359 17.82 -7.94 -19.50
C ASN A 359 17.15 -9.15 -20.19
N ASP A 360 17.40 -10.35 -19.71
CA ASP A 360 16.75 -11.58 -20.13
C ASP A 360 15.55 -11.91 -19.22
N ALA A 361 14.64 -12.76 -19.71
CA ALA A 361 13.49 -13.19 -18.93
C ALA A 361 13.92 -14.09 -17.75
N PRO A 362 13.59 -13.73 -16.50
CA PRO A 362 13.75 -14.66 -15.39
C PRO A 362 12.80 -15.84 -15.56
N TYR A 363 13.19 -17.04 -15.11
CA TYR A 363 12.37 -18.23 -15.24
C TYR A 363 12.14 -18.94 -13.91
N HIS A 364 11.10 -19.77 -13.87
CA HIS A 364 10.74 -20.51 -12.67
C HIS A 364 11.74 -21.64 -12.37
N SER A 365 12.13 -21.76 -11.10
CA SER A 365 12.98 -22.82 -10.60
C SER A 365 12.60 -23.22 -9.17
N ASN A 366 13.23 -24.27 -8.65
CA ASN A 366 13.14 -24.69 -7.26
C ASN A 366 14.55 -24.78 -6.67
N ASN A 367 14.87 -23.86 -5.75
CA ASN A 367 16.19 -23.77 -5.14
C ASN A 367 16.05 -23.88 -3.62
N GLY A 368 16.84 -24.75 -2.99
CA GLY A 368 16.79 -24.93 -1.53
C GLY A 368 15.44 -25.41 -0.96
N GLY A 369 14.53 -25.90 -1.80
CA GLY A 369 13.16 -26.26 -1.43
C GLY A 369 12.15 -25.11 -1.52
N ALA A 370 12.58 -23.92 -1.94
CA ALA A 370 11.72 -22.78 -2.23
C ALA A 370 11.48 -22.65 -3.73
N ALA A 371 10.26 -22.26 -4.12
CA ALA A 371 9.92 -21.89 -5.48
C ALA A 371 10.41 -20.47 -5.78
N THR A 372 11.22 -20.32 -6.83
CA THR A 372 11.97 -19.11 -7.10
C THR A 372 11.92 -18.68 -8.56
N TRP A 373 12.11 -17.38 -8.79
CA TRP A 373 12.62 -16.82 -10.03
C TRP A 373 14.12 -17.04 -10.07
N TYR A 374 14.63 -17.55 -11.18
CA TYR A 374 16.05 -17.80 -11.39
C TYR A 374 16.62 -16.76 -12.37
N ILE A 375 17.69 -16.10 -11.94
CA ILE A 375 18.48 -15.14 -12.70
C ILE A 375 19.77 -15.86 -13.05
N ASN A 376 20.00 -16.17 -14.33
CA ASN A 376 21.17 -16.95 -14.74
C ASN A 376 22.48 -16.20 -14.46
N GLN A 377 22.48 -14.89 -14.74
CA GLN A 377 23.56 -13.96 -14.48
C GLN A 377 22.99 -12.54 -14.56
N TRP A 378 23.60 -11.57 -13.89
CA TRP A 378 23.23 -10.18 -14.09
C TRP A 378 24.01 -9.58 -15.27
N GLU A 379 23.40 -8.73 -16.11
CA GLU A 379 24.16 -7.94 -17.09
C GLU A 379 24.89 -6.77 -16.42
N GLN A 380 24.27 -6.19 -15.39
CA GLN A 380 24.80 -5.02 -14.68
C GLN A 380 24.59 -5.16 -13.17
N GLY A 381 25.66 -4.96 -12.39
CA GLY A 381 25.63 -5.18 -10.95
C GLY A 381 25.56 -6.67 -10.58
N VAL A 382 25.40 -6.94 -9.29
CA VAL A 382 25.16 -8.26 -8.68
C VAL A 382 24.49 -8.08 -7.33
N THR A 383 24.05 -9.16 -6.69
CA THR A 383 23.80 -9.16 -5.24
C THR A 383 24.98 -9.75 -4.46
N GLU A 384 25.03 -9.49 -3.14
CA GLU A 384 26.04 -10.05 -2.23
C GLU A 384 25.38 -10.36 -0.86
N PRO A 385 26.02 -11.11 0.06
CA PRO A 385 25.49 -11.31 1.40
C PRO A 385 25.06 -9.99 2.06
N GLY A 386 23.85 -9.94 2.62
CA GLY A 386 23.20 -8.70 3.10
C GLY A 386 22.08 -8.20 2.18
N SER A 387 22.14 -8.53 0.89
CA SER A 387 21.05 -8.26 -0.06
C SER A 387 19.80 -9.11 0.21
N SER A 388 19.92 -10.22 0.96
CA SER A 388 18.81 -11.14 1.26
C SER A 388 17.53 -10.41 1.66
N GLY A 389 16.42 -10.76 1.01
CA GLY A 389 15.12 -10.13 1.18
C GLY A 389 14.85 -8.90 0.31
N SER A 390 15.82 -8.41 -0.46
CA SER A 390 15.61 -7.31 -1.40
C SER A 390 14.59 -7.67 -2.49
N PRO A 391 13.76 -6.72 -2.95
CA PRO A 391 12.79 -6.97 -4.01
C PRO A 391 13.45 -7.26 -5.38
N LEU A 392 12.77 -8.08 -6.18
CA LEU A 392 12.93 -8.20 -7.63
C LEU A 392 11.74 -7.50 -8.29
N PHE A 393 12.02 -6.51 -9.12
CA PHE A 393 11.00 -5.78 -9.88
C PHE A 393 10.93 -6.28 -11.33
N ASP A 394 9.73 -6.37 -11.88
CA ASP A 394 9.48 -6.64 -13.30
C ASP A 394 9.68 -5.37 -14.17
N GLN A 395 9.44 -5.50 -15.48
CA GLN A 395 9.48 -4.37 -16.42
C GLN A 395 8.45 -3.26 -16.15
N ASN A 396 7.44 -3.53 -15.32
CA ASN A 396 6.38 -2.59 -14.96
C ASN A 396 6.58 -2.00 -13.57
N HIS A 397 7.77 -2.15 -12.98
CA HIS A 397 8.12 -1.61 -11.66
C HIS A 397 7.35 -2.26 -10.49
N ARG A 398 6.87 -3.50 -10.66
CA ARG A 398 6.15 -4.26 -9.64
C ARG A 398 7.03 -5.33 -9.02
N ILE A 399 6.96 -5.52 -7.71
CA ILE A 399 7.65 -6.62 -7.03
C ILE A 399 7.06 -7.96 -7.47
N ILE A 400 7.90 -8.83 -8.05
CA ILE A 400 7.56 -10.21 -8.43
C ILE A 400 8.21 -11.26 -7.52
N GLY A 401 9.08 -10.83 -6.61
CA GLY A 401 9.72 -11.71 -5.63
C GLY A 401 10.71 -10.99 -4.73
N GLN A 402 11.33 -11.74 -3.82
CA GLN A 402 12.36 -11.22 -2.90
C GLN A 402 13.59 -12.14 -2.84
N LEU A 403 14.80 -11.58 -2.70
CA LEU A 403 16.04 -12.33 -2.84
C LEU A 403 16.13 -13.41 -1.78
N TYR A 404 16.24 -14.67 -2.22
CA TYR A 404 16.56 -15.79 -1.35
C TYR A 404 18.08 -15.98 -1.30
N GLY A 405 18.77 -15.98 -2.45
CA GLY A 405 20.23 -15.96 -2.50
C GLY A 405 20.78 -16.38 -3.85
N GLY A 406 22.10 -16.63 -3.91
CA GLY A 406 22.75 -17.05 -5.14
C GLY A 406 24.27 -17.05 -5.07
N ALA A 407 24.91 -17.29 -6.20
CA ALA A 407 26.36 -17.32 -6.38
C ALA A 407 26.91 -16.05 -7.06
N ALA A 408 26.04 -15.11 -7.45
CA ALA A 408 26.44 -13.80 -7.97
C ALA A 408 27.39 -13.10 -6.99
N ALA A 409 28.45 -12.52 -7.53
CA ALA A 409 29.44 -11.73 -6.79
C ALA A 409 30.29 -10.90 -7.77
N CYS A 410 30.97 -9.87 -7.27
CA CYS A 410 31.89 -9.11 -8.09
C CYS A 410 33.21 -9.85 -8.37
N ALA A 411 33.68 -9.72 -9.61
CA ALA A 411 35.01 -10.10 -10.09
C ALA A 411 35.73 -8.83 -10.59
N GLY A 412 36.11 -7.94 -9.65
CA GLY A 412 36.53 -6.58 -9.98
C GLY A 412 35.32 -5.71 -10.33
N THR A 413 35.42 -4.90 -11.39
CA THR A 413 34.33 -4.01 -11.85
C THR A 413 33.29 -4.70 -12.73
N VAL A 414 33.37 -6.02 -12.87
CA VAL A 414 32.40 -6.84 -13.61
C VAL A 414 31.86 -7.92 -12.69
N ASN A 415 30.70 -8.47 -13.01
CA ASN A 415 30.15 -9.61 -12.29
C ASN A 415 30.93 -10.91 -12.60
N ASN A 416 30.66 -11.96 -11.85
CA ASN A 416 31.28 -13.28 -12.00
C ASN A 416 30.48 -14.25 -12.90
N ASN A 417 29.49 -13.76 -13.67
CA ASN A 417 28.57 -14.57 -14.47
C ASN A 417 27.96 -15.74 -13.67
N GLN A 418 27.50 -15.47 -12.46
CA GLN A 418 26.82 -16.45 -11.61
C GLN A 418 25.41 -15.96 -11.26
N TYR A 419 24.61 -16.94 -10.86
CA TYR A 419 23.17 -16.81 -10.72
C TYR A 419 22.72 -16.23 -9.38
N ASP A 420 21.52 -15.69 -9.36
CA ASP A 420 20.72 -15.41 -8.17
C ASP A 420 19.33 -16.05 -8.29
N TYR A 421 18.65 -16.23 -7.16
CA TYR A 421 17.29 -16.72 -7.12
C TYR A 421 16.45 -15.97 -6.07
N TYR A 422 15.23 -15.63 -6.46
CA TYR A 422 14.28 -14.81 -5.69
C TYR A 422 13.01 -15.61 -5.44
N GLY A 423 12.51 -15.65 -4.21
CA GLY A 423 11.24 -16.29 -3.89
C GLY A 423 10.09 -15.70 -4.69
N ARG A 424 9.26 -16.54 -5.34
CA ARG A 424 8.19 -16.04 -6.22
C ARG A 424 7.02 -15.46 -5.44
N MET A 425 6.62 -14.25 -5.79
CA MET A 425 5.48 -13.57 -5.17
C MET A 425 4.17 -14.32 -5.38
N GLY A 426 3.93 -14.96 -6.52
CA GLY A 426 2.72 -15.76 -6.74
C GLY A 426 2.62 -16.99 -5.82
N VAL A 427 3.76 -17.56 -5.41
CA VAL A 427 3.78 -18.64 -4.40
C VAL A 427 3.56 -18.05 -3.01
N SER A 428 4.19 -16.92 -2.70
CA SER A 428 3.99 -16.19 -1.43
C SER A 428 2.52 -15.78 -1.26
N TRP A 429 1.85 -15.35 -2.33
CA TRP A 429 0.44 -15.00 -2.41
C TRP A 429 -0.45 -16.11 -1.86
N ASN A 430 -0.28 -17.31 -2.38
CA ASN A 430 -1.01 -18.51 -1.98
C ASN A 430 -0.61 -19.05 -0.59
N ASN A 431 0.43 -18.47 0.03
CA ASN A 431 0.88 -18.77 1.38
C ASN A 431 0.52 -17.66 2.38
N GLY A 432 -0.54 -16.88 2.10
CA GLY A 432 -1.17 -15.95 3.04
C GLY A 432 -0.76 -14.49 2.87
N LEU A 433 0.08 -14.16 1.88
CA LEU A 433 0.45 -12.78 1.58
C LEU A 433 -0.76 -11.96 1.05
N ASP A 434 -1.66 -12.63 0.33
CA ASP A 434 -2.92 -12.09 -0.20
C ASP A 434 -3.79 -11.40 0.85
N THR A 435 -3.84 -11.97 2.06
CA THR A 435 -4.70 -11.53 3.16
C THR A 435 -4.35 -10.12 3.64
N TYR A 436 -3.12 -9.68 3.41
CA TYR A 436 -2.60 -8.37 3.81
C TYR A 436 -2.51 -7.40 2.63
N LEU A 437 -2.11 -7.88 1.45
CA LEU A 437 -1.90 -7.01 0.28
C LEU A 437 -3.18 -6.76 -0.53
N ALA A 438 -4.14 -7.68 -0.52
CA ALA A 438 -5.46 -7.48 -1.14
C ALA A 438 -6.61 -7.89 -0.20
N PRO A 439 -6.76 -7.21 0.96
CA PRO A 439 -7.81 -7.55 1.91
C PRO A 439 -9.19 -7.28 1.31
N THR A 440 -10.12 -8.22 1.50
CA THR A 440 -11.48 -8.15 0.93
C THR A 440 -12.26 -6.89 1.33
N SER A 441 -11.89 -6.23 2.43
CA SER A 441 -12.48 -4.96 2.87
C SER A 441 -12.26 -3.80 1.90
N CYS A 442 -11.30 -3.92 0.98
CA CYS A 442 -10.91 -2.85 0.05
C CYS A 442 -11.46 -3.05 -1.37
N GLY A 443 -12.32 -4.05 -1.59
CA GLY A 443 -13.28 -4.07 -2.69
C GLY A 443 -12.80 -4.58 -4.05
N VAL A 444 -11.52 -4.96 -4.21
CA VAL A 444 -11.02 -5.54 -5.47
C VAL A 444 -10.02 -6.66 -5.19
N SER A 445 -10.29 -7.87 -5.68
CA SER A 445 -9.29 -8.94 -5.75
C SER A 445 -8.47 -8.75 -7.04
N THR A 446 -7.35 -8.05 -6.95
CA THR A 446 -6.37 -7.96 -8.04
C THR A 446 -5.19 -8.88 -7.75
N LEU A 447 -4.53 -9.34 -8.81
CA LEU A 447 -3.22 -10.00 -8.71
C LEU A 447 -2.08 -9.02 -8.94
N THR A 448 -2.37 -7.74 -9.19
CA THR A 448 -1.37 -6.70 -9.46
C THR A 448 -1.72 -5.39 -8.77
N ASP A 449 -0.70 -4.65 -8.38
CA ASP A 449 -0.74 -3.28 -7.86
C ASP A 449 0.49 -2.49 -8.37
N ASP A 450 0.34 -1.20 -8.67
CA ASP A 450 1.42 -0.36 -9.22
C ASP A 450 2.19 0.42 -8.13
N GLY A 451 1.80 0.23 -6.87
CA GLY A 451 2.35 0.96 -5.75
C GLY A 451 1.63 2.26 -5.47
N TRP A 452 2.02 2.89 -4.37
CA TRP A 452 1.41 4.10 -3.87
C TRP A 452 2.45 5.03 -3.26
N ASP A 453 2.47 6.27 -3.75
CA ASP A 453 3.28 7.32 -3.16
C ASP A 453 2.40 8.21 -2.25
N PRO A 454 2.64 8.19 -0.92
CA PRO A 454 1.88 9.00 0.03
C PRO A 454 2.18 10.51 -0.06
N ASN A 455 3.18 10.91 -0.86
CA ASN A 455 3.59 12.29 -1.09
C ASN A 455 3.07 12.88 -2.40
N THR A 456 2.53 12.03 -3.30
CA THR A 456 1.93 12.52 -4.54
C THR A 456 0.63 13.23 -4.22
N PRO A 457 0.41 14.47 -4.71
CA PRO A 457 -0.87 15.15 -4.56
C PRO A 457 -2.00 14.27 -5.06
N THR A 458 -3.17 14.30 -4.44
CA THR A 458 -4.35 13.61 -4.98
C THR A 458 -4.64 14.15 -6.37
N LEU A 459 -4.48 13.31 -7.39
CA LEU A 459 -4.69 13.66 -8.78
C LEU A 459 -6.17 13.39 -9.11
N PRO A 460 -6.98 14.42 -9.44
CA PRO A 460 -8.41 14.24 -9.65
C PRO A 460 -8.72 13.44 -10.92
N ASP A 461 -8.20 13.87 -12.07
CA ASP A 461 -8.41 13.23 -13.36
C ASP A 461 -7.07 12.74 -13.89
N ASP A 462 -6.80 11.44 -13.72
CA ASP A 462 -5.54 10.79 -14.09
C ASP A 462 -5.85 9.42 -14.74
N ALA A 463 -5.70 9.37 -16.06
CA ALA A 463 -5.94 8.20 -16.88
C ALA A 463 -4.62 7.70 -17.45
N GLY A 464 -4.24 6.47 -17.11
CA GLY A 464 -3.02 5.87 -17.63
C GLY A 464 -3.27 4.56 -18.37
N ILE A 465 -2.25 4.09 -19.08
CA ILE A 465 -2.27 2.79 -19.75
C ILE A 465 -1.40 1.83 -18.96
N SER A 466 -2.03 0.87 -18.29
CA SER A 466 -1.32 -0.08 -17.43
C SER A 466 -0.58 -1.17 -18.22
N THR A 467 -1.10 -1.58 -19.38
CA THR A 467 -0.52 -2.61 -20.26
C THR A 467 -1.03 -2.46 -21.69
N VAL A 468 -0.22 -2.94 -22.65
CA VAL A 468 -0.66 -3.28 -24.02
C VAL A 468 -0.79 -4.80 -24.08
N THR A 469 -1.99 -5.32 -24.33
CA THR A 469 -2.26 -6.76 -24.41
C THR A 469 -2.05 -7.30 -25.82
N SER A 470 -2.33 -6.47 -26.84
CA SER A 470 -2.14 -6.80 -28.26
C SER A 470 -1.69 -5.54 -29.01
N PRO A 471 -0.64 -5.59 -29.83
CA PRO A 471 0.13 -6.77 -30.23
C PRO A 471 1.26 -7.08 -29.22
N GLN A 472 1.66 -8.36 -29.13
CA GLN A 472 2.80 -8.81 -28.31
C GLN A 472 3.56 -9.92 -29.07
N GLY A 473 4.89 -9.85 -29.10
CA GLY A 473 5.73 -10.92 -29.67
C GLY A 473 5.53 -11.15 -31.19
N PRO A 474 5.62 -12.38 -31.71
CA PRO A 474 5.36 -12.68 -33.11
C PRO A 474 3.86 -12.58 -33.42
N TYR A 475 3.50 -11.74 -34.39
CA TYR A 475 2.12 -11.45 -34.79
C TYR A 475 1.88 -11.92 -36.23
N CYS A 476 0.90 -12.80 -36.44
CA CYS A 476 0.77 -13.57 -37.68
C CYS A 476 -0.12 -12.99 -38.76
N VAL A 477 -0.55 -11.76 -38.61
CA VAL A 477 -1.43 -11.10 -39.56
C VAL A 477 -0.88 -9.73 -39.88
N ASP A 478 -1.18 -9.27 -41.09
CA ASP A 478 -0.84 -7.91 -41.51
C ASP A 478 -1.82 -6.89 -40.94
N ASN A 479 -2.95 -7.33 -40.36
CA ASN A 479 -3.91 -6.48 -39.69
C ASN A 479 -4.24 -6.98 -38.28
N PHE A 480 -4.45 -6.08 -37.33
CA PHE A 480 -4.77 -6.46 -35.96
C PHE A 480 -5.57 -5.41 -35.23
N ASP A 481 -6.36 -5.84 -34.26
CA ASP A 481 -7.07 -4.96 -33.34
C ASP A 481 -6.19 -4.81 -32.10
N PRO A 482 -5.57 -3.63 -31.87
CA PRO A 482 -4.75 -3.43 -30.69
C PRO A 482 -5.61 -3.48 -29.43
N GLU A 483 -5.08 -4.03 -28.35
CA GLU A 483 -5.76 -4.07 -27.06
C GLU A 483 -4.87 -3.44 -25.99
N ILE A 484 -5.44 -2.50 -25.24
CA ILE A 484 -4.76 -1.82 -24.12
C ILE A 484 -5.60 -1.92 -22.87
N THR A 485 -4.98 -1.85 -21.70
CA THR A 485 -5.69 -1.78 -20.41
C THR A 485 -5.64 -0.36 -19.86
N LEU A 486 -6.74 0.39 -20.04
CA LEU A 486 -6.93 1.71 -19.44
C LEU A 486 -7.09 1.55 -17.92
N ARG A 487 -6.43 2.41 -17.14
CA ARG A 487 -6.53 2.46 -15.69
C ARG A 487 -6.84 3.87 -15.22
N ASN A 488 -7.69 3.98 -14.20
CA ASN A 488 -7.94 5.22 -13.48
C ASN A 488 -6.98 5.32 -12.28
N TYR A 489 -5.97 6.17 -12.36
CA TYR A 489 -5.08 6.49 -11.26
C TYR A 489 -5.57 7.70 -10.44
N GLY A 490 -6.59 8.39 -10.94
CA GLY A 490 -7.18 9.56 -10.32
C GLY A 490 -8.18 9.24 -9.20
N THR A 491 -8.61 10.30 -8.52
CA THR A 491 -9.60 10.24 -7.43
C THR A 491 -11.03 10.47 -7.91
N ASN A 492 -11.22 11.00 -9.13
CA ASN A 492 -12.53 11.07 -9.78
C ASN A 492 -12.77 9.82 -10.63
N ASN A 493 -14.03 9.45 -10.82
CA ASN A 493 -14.38 8.46 -11.85
C ASN A 493 -14.05 9.02 -13.24
N LEU A 494 -13.42 8.20 -14.10
CA LEU A 494 -13.24 8.53 -15.51
C LEU A 494 -14.51 8.22 -16.28
N THR A 495 -15.01 9.22 -16.98
CA THR A 495 -16.20 9.14 -17.84
C THR A 495 -15.87 9.28 -19.32
N THR A 496 -14.75 9.93 -19.63
CA THR A 496 -14.21 10.05 -20.99
C THR A 496 -12.69 10.04 -20.95
N VAL A 497 -12.03 9.41 -21.93
CA VAL A 497 -10.57 9.48 -22.13
C VAL A 497 -10.28 9.51 -23.62
N SER A 498 -9.35 10.36 -24.06
CA SER A 498 -8.85 10.32 -25.44
C SER A 498 -7.60 9.46 -25.49
N ILE A 499 -7.53 8.55 -26.45
CA ILE A 499 -6.41 7.64 -26.65
C ILE A 499 -5.82 7.90 -28.03
N ASN A 500 -4.53 8.21 -28.06
CA ASN A 500 -3.73 8.26 -29.27
C ASN A 500 -2.93 6.96 -29.40
N TYR A 501 -2.77 6.43 -30.61
CA TYR A 501 -1.97 5.22 -30.83
C TYR A 501 -1.37 5.18 -32.24
N ASP A 502 -0.22 4.51 -32.37
CA ASP A 502 0.55 4.41 -33.61
C ASP A 502 1.43 3.15 -33.68
N ILE A 503 2.01 2.92 -34.85
CA ILE A 503 3.13 1.99 -35.06
C ILE A 503 4.37 2.83 -35.39
N ASP A 504 5.48 2.59 -34.70
CA ASP A 504 6.80 3.20 -34.93
C ASP A 504 6.85 4.74 -34.92
N GLY A 505 5.95 5.38 -34.19
CA GLY A 505 5.85 6.84 -34.10
C GLY A 505 5.37 7.49 -35.41
N THR A 506 4.66 6.75 -36.26
CA THR A 506 4.28 7.20 -37.61
C THR A 506 3.01 8.06 -37.61
N THR A 507 1.86 7.49 -38.04
CA THR A 507 0.59 8.20 -38.13
C THR A 507 -0.22 7.95 -36.87
N ASN A 508 -0.49 9.03 -36.13
CA ASN A 508 -1.34 9.03 -34.95
C ASN A 508 -2.80 8.73 -35.31
N ASN A 509 -3.35 7.69 -34.69
CA ASN A 509 -4.77 7.36 -34.71
C ASN A 509 -5.42 7.75 -33.38
N PHE A 510 -6.69 8.15 -33.42
CA PHE A 510 -7.40 8.62 -32.24
C PHE A 510 -8.62 7.76 -31.95
N TYR A 511 -8.79 7.42 -30.68
CA TYR A 511 -9.96 6.74 -30.15
C TYR A 511 -10.47 7.50 -28.92
N SER A 512 -11.80 7.69 -28.83
CA SER A 512 -12.42 8.34 -27.67
C SER A 512 -13.18 7.28 -26.87
N TRP A 513 -12.64 6.93 -25.71
CA TRP A 513 -13.31 6.05 -24.76
C TRP A 513 -14.33 6.85 -23.95
N THR A 514 -15.49 6.26 -23.69
CA THR A 514 -16.52 6.79 -22.80
C THR A 514 -17.04 5.67 -21.90
N GLY A 515 -17.15 5.91 -20.60
CA GLY A 515 -17.58 4.90 -19.64
C GLY A 515 -17.79 5.44 -18.23
N ASN A 516 -17.52 4.62 -17.22
CA ASN A 516 -17.53 5.02 -15.81
C ASN A 516 -16.53 4.15 -15.03
N LEU A 517 -15.25 4.50 -15.11
CA LEU A 517 -14.17 3.76 -14.47
C LEU A 517 -13.85 4.40 -13.11
N ALA A 518 -14.16 3.68 -12.03
CA ALA A 518 -13.90 4.15 -10.67
C ALA A 518 -12.39 4.28 -10.37
N PRO A 519 -11.97 5.10 -9.39
CA PRO A 519 -10.58 5.16 -8.91
C PRO A 519 -9.99 3.77 -8.69
N GLY A 520 -8.80 3.52 -9.25
CA GLY A 520 -8.11 2.24 -9.22
C GLY A 520 -8.66 1.17 -10.19
N GLY A 521 -9.80 1.42 -10.84
CA GLY A 521 -10.40 0.50 -11.80
C GLY A 521 -9.61 0.40 -13.10
N THR A 522 -9.73 -0.76 -13.77
CA THR A 522 -9.15 -1.02 -15.09
C THR A 522 -10.20 -1.49 -16.11
N GLU A 523 -9.97 -1.23 -17.39
CA GLU A 523 -10.80 -1.69 -18.50
C GLU A 523 -9.93 -2.03 -19.72
N ILE A 524 -10.18 -3.18 -20.34
CA ILE A 524 -9.53 -3.55 -21.60
C ILE A 524 -10.28 -2.88 -22.74
N ILE A 525 -9.54 -2.14 -23.58
CA ILE A 525 -10.05 -1.42 -24.73
C ILE A 525 -9.46 -2.04 -25.99
N THR A 526 -10.33 -2.58 -26.82
CA THR A 526 -10.01 -2.97 -28.20
C THR A 526 -10.07 -1.72 -29.08
N LEU A 527 -8.92 -1.31 -29.60
CA LEU A 527 -8.75 -0.17 -30.49
C LEU A 527 -9.07 -0.58 -31.94
N PRO A 528 -9.41 0.40 -32.80
CA PRO A 528 -9.64 0.14 -34.22
C PRO A 528 -8.45 -0.57 -34.90
N ASN A 529 -8.80 -1.43 -35.86
CA ASN A 529 -7.86 -2.22 -36.63
C ASN A 529 -6.72 -1.39 -37.23
N MET A 530 -5.50 -1.91 -37.12
CA MET A 530 -4.30 -1.36 -37.73
C MET A 530 -3.65 -2.36 -38.68
N ILE A 531 -2.96 -1.84 -39.70
CA ILE A 531 -2.20 -2.64 -40.66
C ILE A 531 -0.70 -2.41 -40.43
N SER A 532 0.06 -3.49 -40.32
CA SER A 532 1.51 -3.48 -40.13
C SER A 532 2.24 -4.03 -41.35
N THR A 533 3.51 -3.65 -41.51
CA THR A 533 4.39 -4.22 -42.53
C THR A 533 5.15 -5.43 -41.98
N ALA A 534 5.83 -6.20 -42.83
CA ALA A 534 6.68 -7.28 -42.35
C ALA A 534 7.86 -6.73 -41.55
N GLY A 535 8.17 -7.36 -40.41
CA GLY A 535 9.36 -7.05 -39.60
C GLY A 535 9.04 -6.65 -38.16
N SER A 536 10.06 -6.21 -37.44
CA SER A 536 9.96 -5.75 -36.05
C SER A 536 9.40 -4.33 -35.97
N HIS A 537 8.45 -4.13 -35.07
CA HIS A 537 7.68 -2.91 -34.89
C HIS A 537 7.46 -2.63 -33.40
N THR A 538 7.19 -1.37 -33.07
CA THR A 538 6.74 -0.94 -31.75
C THR A 538 5.34 -0.33 -31.87
N PHE A 539 4.37 -0.92 -31.19
CA PHE A 539 3.06 -0.31 -30.99
C PHE A 539 3.13 0.67 -29.82
N ASN A 540 2.63 1.89 -30.01
CA ASN A 540 2.58 2.91 -28.96
C ASN A 540 1.12 3.32 -28.71
N ALA A 541 0.79 3.55 -27.45
CA ALA A 541 -0.49 4.14 -27.04
C ALA A 541 -0.26 5.21 -25.97
N TYR A 542 -1.11 6.24 -25.97
CA TYR A 542 -1.02 7.39 -25.09
C TYR A 542 -2.41 7.92 -24.73
N THR A 543 -2.74 8.05 -23.45
CA THR A 543 -3.98 8.67 -22.95
C THR A 543 -3.83 10.17 -22.77
N PHE A 544 -4.92 10.91 -22.95
CA PHE A 544 -5.01 12.34 -22.66
C PHE A 544 -6.45 12.78 -22.48
N LEU A 545 -6.62 13.93 -21.85
CA LEU A 545 -7.91 14.58 -21.60
C LEU A 545 -8.93 13.73 -20.80
N PRO A 546 -8.55 13.10 -19.67
CA PRO A 546 -9.51 12.43 -18.79
C PRO A 546 -10.61 13.40 -18.34
N ASN A 547 -11.86 13.00 -18.49
CA ASN A 547 -13.04 13.85 -18.23
C ASN A 547 -13.02 15.20 -18.97
N GLY A 548 -12.24 15.33 -20.05
CA GLY A 548 -12.03 16.57 -20.79
C GLY A 548 -11.06 17.56 -20.11
N ASN A 549 -10.41 17.18 -19.02
CA ASN A 549 -9.44 17.98 -18.27
C ASN A 549 -8.01 17.56 -18.62
N THR A 550 -7.01 18.42 -18.40
CA THR A 550 -5.61 18.02 -18.55
C THR A 550 -5.31 16.83 -17.64
N ASP A 551 -4.64 15.80 -18.17
CA ASP A 551 -4.24 14.65 -17.36
C ASP A 551 -3.33 15.12 -16.22
N SER A 552 -3.67 14.69 -15.02
CA SER A 552 -3.00 15.11 -13.79
C SER A 552 -1.64 14.42 -13.61
N ASN A 553 -1.38 13.28 -14.28
CA ASN A 553 -0.09 12.59 -14.26
C ASN A 553 0.40 12.21 -15.66
N PRO A 554 1.22 13.03 -16.33
CA PRO A 554 1.67 12.69 -17.67
C PRO A 554 2.66 11.50 -17.75
N LEU A 555 3.08 10.92 -16.62
CA LEU A 555 4.10 9.86 -16.59
C LEU A 555 3.53 8.46 -16.80
N ASN A 556 2.24 8.24 -16.53
CA ASN A 556 1.56 6.94 -16.72
C ASN A 556 0.64 6.92 -17.96
N ASP A 557 0.59 8.04 -18.71
CA ASP A 557 -0.25 8.18 -19.90
C ASP A 557 0.14 7.21 -21.04
N ALA A 558 1.41 6.80 -21.10
CA ALA A 558 1.98 6.10 -22.26
C ALA A 558 2.32 4.65 -21.95
N ALA A 559 2.03 3.76 -22.90
CA ALA A 559 2.56 2.40 -22.91
C ALA A 559 2.96 2.01 -24.34
N SER A 560 3.90 1.07 -24.45
CA SER A 560 4.32 0.52 -25.73
C SER A 560 4.60 -0.98 -25.65
N ALA A 561 4.50 -1.65 -26.80
CA ALA A 561 4.81 -3.07 -26.94
C ALA A 561 5.59 -3.32 -28.22
N ASN A 562 6.63 -4.15 -28.13
CA ASN A 562 7.38 -4.60 -29.28
C ASN A 562 6.76 -5.89 -29.83
N TYR A 563 6.64 -5.96 -31.15
CA TYR A 563 6.12 -7.12 -31.84
C TYR A 563 6.83 -7.31 -33.19
N SER A 564 6.72 -8.49 -33.79
CA SER A 564 7.20 -8.76 -35.15
C SER A 564 6.08 -9.28 -36.02
N ALA A 565 5.72 -8.56 -37.08
CA ALA A 565 4.66 -8.96 -37.99
C ALA A 565 5.19 -9.83 -39.14
N THR A 566 4.48 -10.93 -39.39
CA THR A 566 4.67 -11.79 -40.56
C THR A 566 3.47 -11.64 -41.50
N ILE A 567 3.68 -11.03 -42.67
CA ILE A 567 2.60 -10.75 -43.63
C ILE A 567 2.06 -12.06 -44.20
N GLY A 568 0.75 -12.28 -44.03
CA GLY A 568 0.10 -13.52 -44.45
C GLY A 568 0.55 -14.75 -43.65
N GLY A 569 1.07 -14.54 -42.44
CA GLY A 569 1.38 -15.61 -41.50
C GLY A 569 0.14 -16.39 -41.07
N GLN A 570 0.36 -17.61 -40.59
CA GLN A 570 -0.67 -18.46 -40.01
C GLN A 570 -0.10 -19.05 -38.72
N ASP A 571 -0.92 -19.04 -37.67
CA ASP A 571 -0.56 -19.63 -36.38
C ASP A 571 -0.52 -21.15 -36.49
N ILE A 572 0.66 -21.73 -36.23
CA ILE A 572 0.92 -23.16 -36.27
C ILE A 572 1.29 -23.63 -34.86
N LEU A 573 0.52 -24.56 -34.31
CA LEU A 573 0.77 -25.18 -33.02
C LEU A 573 1.64 -26.42 -33.20
N VAL A 574 2.75 -26.48 -32.49
CA VAL A 574 3.62 -27.67 -32.35
C VAL A 574 3.36 -28.25 -30.96
N GLU A 575 2.86 -29.48 -30.92
CA GLU A 575 2.66 -30.25 -29.70
C GLU A 575 3.60 -31.45 -29.73
N ILE A 576 4.46 -31.60 -28.72
CA ILE A 576 5.38 -32.74 -28.58
C ILE A 576 5.11 -33.39 -27.23
N ASN A 577 4.62 -34.62 -27.24
CA ASN A 577 4.64 -35.47 -26.07
C ASN A 577 5.99 -36.18 -26.05
N THR A 578 6.88 -35.82 -25.13
CA THR A 578 8.14 -36.54 -24.94
C THR A 578 7.89 -37.91 -24.32
N ASP A 579 8.88 -38.79 -24.41
CA ASP A 579 8.94 -39.96 -23.54
C ASP A 579 9.61 -39.61 -22.20
N CYS A 580 10.14 -40.58 -21.48
CA CYS A 580 10.73 -40.30 -20.17
C CYS A 580 12.05 -39.52 -20.21
N TRP A 581 12.62 -39.27 -21.39
CA TRP A 581 13.94 -38.70 -21.58
C TRP A 581 13.91 -37.43 -22.44
N GLY A 582 13.06 -36.46 -22.11
CA GLY A 582 12.99 -35.19 -22.85
C GLY A 582 14.33 -34.47 -23.06
N SER A 583 15.37 -34.76 -22.26
CA SER A 583 16.71 -34.18 -22.41
C SER A 583 17.46 -34.59 -23.68
N GLU A 584 17.01 -35.64 -24.37
CA GLU A 584 17.62 -36.06 -25.64
C GLU A 584 16.97 -35.44 -26.86
N ILE A 585 15.80 -34.83 -26.70
CA ILE A 585 14.96 -34.33 -27.79
C ILE A 585 15.24 -32.86 -28.08
N THR A 586 15.58 -32.56 -29.33
CA THR A 586 15.64 -31.19 -29.87
C THR A 586 14.90 -31.12 -31.19
N TRP A 587 14.40 -29.96 -31.58
CA TRP A 587 13.75 -29.81 -32.88
C TRP A 587 13.98 -28.43 -33.51
N THR A 588 13.82 -28.37 -34.83
CA THR A 588 13.81 -27.13 -35.64
C THR A 588 12.66 -27.14 -36.64
N ILE A 589 12.16 -25.96 -37.00
CA ILE A 589 11.40 -25.73 -38.22
C ILE A 589 12.27 -24.91 -39.16
N GLU A 590 12.48 -25.42 -40.36
CA GLU A 590 13.34 -24.81 -41.37
C GLU A 590 12.56 -24.44 -42.63
N ASP A 591 12.91 -23.30 -43.24
CA ASP A 591 12.40 -22.92 -44.57
C ASP A 591 13.13 -23.66 -45.71
N SER A 592 12.68 -23.44 -46.94
CA SER A 592 13.29 -24.04 -48.15
C SER A 592 14.76 -23.66 -48.41
N ASN A 593 15.31 -22.68 -47.68
CA ASN A 593 16.71 -22.27 -47.71
C ASN A 593 17.50 -22.79 -46.51
N SER A 594 16.91 -23.66 -45.68
CA SER A 594 17.48 -24.17 -44.42
C SER A 594 17.72 -23.08 -43.37
N ASN A 595 16.95 -21.99 -43.41
CA ASN A 595 16.93 -21.04 -42.30
C ASN A 595 16.05 -21.59 -41.18
N ILE A 596 16.59 -21.66 -39.97
CA ILE A 596 15.83 -22.06 -38.78
C ILE A 596 14.89 -20.92 -38.38
N LEU A 597 13.59 -21.19 -38.41
CA LEU A 597 12.52 -20.24 -38.05
C LEU A 597 12.02 -20.44 -36.61
N ALA A 598 12.13 -21.65 -36.10
CA ALA A 598 11.83 -21.99 -34.71
C ALA A 598 12.66 -23.20 -34.28
N SER A 599 12.91 -23.33 -32.99
CA SER A 599 13.62 -24.47 -32.42
C SER A 599 13.24 -24.68 -30.96
N GLY A 600 13.36 -25.90 -30.45
CA GLY A 600 13.13 -26.21 -29.05
C GLY A 600 13.95 -27.40 -28.54
N GLY A 601 13.95 -27.56 -27.21
CA GLY A 601 14.74 -28.55 -26.49
C GLY A 601 16.20 -28.14 -26.29
N PRO A 602 17.01 -28.94 -25.57
CA PRO A 602 16.60 -30.15 -24.86
C PRO A 602 15.68 -29.87 -23.66
N TYR A 603 14.82 -30.83 -23.32
CA TYR A 603 13.82 -30.69 -22.25
C TYR A 603 14.24 -31.46 -20.97
N SER A 604 13.40 -31.47 -19.93
CA SER A 604 13.68 -32.22 -18.72
C SER A 604 13.25 -33.70 -18.85
N ASP A 605 13.94 -34.59 -18.15
CA ASP A 605 13.53 -35.99 -18.04
C ASP A 605 12.36 -36.13 -17.07
N VAL A 606 11.18 -36.49 -17.58
CA VAL A 606 9.95 -36.59 -16.79
C VAL A 606 9.43 -38.03 -16.82
N ALA A 607 9.31 -38.65 -15.65
CA ALA A 607 8.74 -40.00 -15.55
C ALA A 607 7.30 -40.03 -16.06
N GLY A 608 7.09 -40.62 -17.25
CA GLY A 608 5.79 -40.66 -17.92
C GLY A 608 5.62 -39.66 -19.06
N GLY A 609 6.68 -38.93 -19.44
CA GLY A 609 6.64 -37.94 -20.52
C GLY A 609 6.07 -36.59 -20.10
N GLU A 610 6.30 -35.60 -20.94
CA GLU A 610 5.80 -34.24 -20.80
C GLU A 610 5.21 -33.76 -22.14
N LEU A 611 4.11 -33.00 -22.08
CA LEU A 611 3.56 -32.31 -23.24
C LEU A 611 4.20 -30.93 -23.34
N ILE A 612 4.92 -30.69 -24.44
CA ILE A 612 5.45 -29.40 -24.84
C ILE A 612 4.52 -28.80 -25.90
N THR A 613 4.13 -27.54 -25.74
CA THR A 613 3.29 -26.83 -26.70
C THR A 613 3.93 -25.50 -27.09
N GLU A 614 4.12 -25.27 -28.38
CA GLU A 614 4.68 -24.03 -28.91
C GLU A 614 3.83 -23.52 -30.08
N THR A 615 3.45 -22.25 -30.08
CA THR A 615 2.73 -21.62 -31.20
C THR A 615 3.71 -20.78 -32.02
N ILE A 616 3.79 -21.08 -33.31
CA ILE A 616 4.79 -20.52 -34.23
C ILE A 616 4.08 -19.84 -35.39
N CYS A 617 4.62 -18.71 -35.79
CA CYS A 617 4.12 -17.92 -36.90
C CYS A 617 4.80 -18.31 -38.22
N LEU A 618 4.08 -18.93 -39.15
CA LEU A 618 4.66 -19.34 -40.44
C LEU A 618 3.90 -18.71 -41.61
N ALA A 619 4.63 -18.17 -42.59
CA ALA A 619 4.07 -17.64 -43.82
C ALA A 619 3.52 -18.75 -44.74
N ASP A 620 2.88 -18.38 -45.84
CA ASP A 620 2.54 -19.32 -46.93
C ASP A 620 3.83 -19.82 -47.62
N ASP A 621 4.33 -20.96 -47.16
CA ASP A 621 5.45 -21.70 -47.75
C ASP A 621 5.42 -23.17 -47.28
N CYS A 622 6.35 -23.97 -47.78
CA CYS A 622 6.63 -25.30 -47.26
C CYS A 622 7.87 -25.29 -46.35
N TYR A 623 7.77 -26.04 -45.26
CA TYR A 623 8.73 -26.10 -44.18
C TYR A 623 9.10 -27.55 -43.87
N ASP A 624 10.28 -27.74 -43.30
CA ASP A 624 10.73 -29.00 -42.74
C ASP A 624 10.68 -28.91 -41.20
N PHE A 625 9.90 -29.77 -40.56
CA PHE A 625 10.04 -30.02 -39.12
C PHE A 625 11.08 -31.12 -38.92
N ILE A 626 12.15 -30.79 -38.23
CA ILE A 626 13.25 -31.70 -37.95
C ILE A 626 13.29 -31.94 -36.45
N ILE A 627 13.07 -33.17 -36.02
CA ILE A 627 13.21 -33.57 -34.62
C ILE A 627 14.41 -34.52 -34.52
N ASN A 628 15.26 -34.28 -33.53
CA ASN A 628 16.49 -35.01 -33.30
C ASN A 628 16.47 -35.64 -31.92
N ASP A 629 17.02 -36.84 -31.84
CA ASP A 629 17.31 -37.57 -30.62
C ASP A 629 18.82 -37.87 -30.56
N SER A 630 19.43 -37.53 -29.42
CA SER A 630 20.87 -37.69 -29.21
C SER A 630 21.34 -39.12 -28.91
N TYR A 631 20.44 -40.04 -28.52
CA TYR A 631 20.79 -41.43 -28.17
C TYR A 631 20.44 -42.46 -29.27
N GLY A 632 19.63 -42.07 -30.23
CA GLY A 632 19.33 -42.82 -31.44
C GLY A 632 18.22 -43.87 -31.31
N ASP A 633 17.35 -43.75 -30.32
CA ASP A 633 16.12 -44.53 -30.13
C ASP A 633 14.83 -43.72 -30.37
N GLY A 634 14.96 -42.46 -30.81
CA GLY A 634 13.85 -41.58 -31.08
C GLY A 634 13.16 -41.14 -29.79
N MET A 635 11.83 -41.24 -29.73
CA MET A 635 11.05 -41.07 -28.50
C MET A 635 10.46 -42.42 -28.03
N TYR A 636 11.16 -43.53 -28.28
CA TYR A 636 10.66 -44.90 -28.03
C TYR A 636 10.93 -45.41 -26.61
N GLY A 637 10.51 -44.64 -25.61
CA GLY A 637 10.86 -44.91 -24.23
C GLY A 637 10.39 -46.28 -23.68
N SER A 638 9.25 -46.81 -24.13
CA SER A 638 8.70 -48.08 -23.61
C SER A 638 9.53 -49.32 -23.92
N GLN A 639 10.53 -49.21 -24.81
CA GLN A 639 11.54 -50.26 -25.02
C GLN A 639 12.35 -50.55 -23.74
N TRP A 640 12.49 -49.54 -22.90
CA TRP A 640 13.22 -49.61 -21.66
C TRP A 640 12.24 -49.77 -20.50
N GLY A 641 12.33 -50.87 -19.75
CA GLY A 641 11.38 -51.17 -18.66
C GLY A 641 11.31 -50.12 -17.52
N SER A 642 12.12 -49.06 -17.58
CA SER A 642 12.09 -47.88 -16.72
C SER A 642 11.14 -46.78 -17.20
N CYS A 643 10.69 -46.82 -18.45
CA CYS A 643 9.72 -45.88 -19.02
C CYS A 643 8.48 -46.63 -19.54
N SER A 644 7.30 -46.07 -19.30
CA SER A 644 6.02 -46.71 -19.66
C SER A 644 5.28 -46.00 -20.78
N VAL A 645 5.89 -44.99 -21.41
CA VAL A 645 5.30 -44.16 -22.44
C VAL A 645 6.25 -44.03 -23.64
N ASP A 646 5.68 -43.90 -24.82
CA ASP A 646 6.38 -43.51 -26.04
C ASP A 646 5.91 -42.10 -26.40
N GLY A 647 6.82 -41.28 -26.93
CA GLY A 647 6.51 -39.93 -27.34
C GLY A 647 5.83 -39.84 -28.71
N ASN A 648 5.34 -38.65 -29.04
CA ASN A 648 4.75 -38.31 -30.34
C ASN A 648 4.75 -36.78 -30.53
N TYR A 649 4.44 -36.32 -31.74
CA TYR A 649 4.21 -34.90 -31.98
C TYR A 649 3.12 -34.67 -33.02
N THR A 650 2.51 -33.50 -32.95
CA THR A 650 1.53 -33.00 -33.93
C THR A 650 1.85 -31.54 -34.25
N ILE A 651 1.82 -31.19 -35.53
CA ILE A 651 1.87 -29.83 -36.04
C ILE A 651 0.52 -29.52 -36.62
N THR A 652 -0.17 -28.53 -36.04
CA THR A 652 -1.57 -28.24 -36.33
C THR A 652 -1.73 -26.78 -36.69
N HIS A 653 -2.46 -26.51 -37.76
CA HIS A 653 -2.92 -25.16 -38.06
C HIS A 653 -3.97 -24.73 -37.04
N VAL A 654 -3.70 -23.68 -36.26
CA VAL A 654 -4.52 -23.29 -35.09
C VAL A 654 -5.98 -23.01 -35.46
N TYR A 655 -6.24 -22.20 -36.50
CA TYR A 655 -7.62 -21.82 -36.83
C TYR A 655 -8.46 -22.92 -37.49
N THR A 656 -7.86 -23.76 -38.32
CA THR A 656 -8.59 -24.81 -39.05
C THR A 656 -8.62 -26.15 -38.30
N GLY A 657 -7.73 -26.34 -37.32
CA GLY A 657 -7.50 -27.62 -36.66
C GLY A 657 -6.88 -28.67 -37.58
N THR A 658 -6.38 -28.27 -38.76
CA THR A 658 -5.79 -29.20 -39.73
C THR A 658 -4.42 -29.64 -39.24
N VAL A 659 -4.22 -30.95 -39.09
CA VAL A 659 -2.91 -31.54 -38.82
C VAL A 659 -2.07 -31.46 -40.10
N LEU A 660 -0.97 -30.69 -40.05
CA LEU A 660 -0.05 -30.44 -41.15
C LEU A 660 1.09 -31.47 -41.18
N ALA A 661 1.57 -31.88 -40.01
CA ALA A 661 2.53 -32.97 -39.82
C ALA A 661 2.26 -33.66 -38.48
N SER A 662 2.65 -34.92 -38.34
CA SER A 662 2.57 -35.63 -37.06
C SER A 662 3.42 -36.89 -37.10
N THR A 663 3.93 -37.30 -35.93
CA THR A 663 4.31 -38.69 -35.68
C THR A 663 3.37 -39.29 -34.63
N ILE A 664 3.11 -40.59 -34.71
CA ILE A 664 2.26 -41.30 -33.75
C ILE A 664 3.13 -42.20 -32.87
N ALA A 665 2.69 -42.49 -31.64
CA ALA A 665 3.47 -43.26 -30.67
C ALA A 665 3.99 -44.62 -31.21
N THR A 666 3.28 -45.26 -32.14
CA THR A 666 3.76 -46.51 -32.76
C THR A 666 4.98 -46.35 -33.68
N ASN A 667 5.33 -45.11 -34.03
CA ASN A 667 6.48 -44.73 -34.85
C ASN A 667 7.47 -43.87 -34.04
N ALA A 668 7.45 -43.97 -32.72
CA ALA A 668 8.32 -43.16 -31.87
C ALA A 668 9.81 -43.49 -32.06
N ASP A 669 10.16 -44.69 -32.55
CA ASP A 669 11.53 -45.04 -32.93
C ASP A 669 11.87 -44.50 -34.33
N PHE A 670 12.38 -43.28 -34.37
CA PHE A 670 12.92 -42.64 -35.58
C PHE A 670 14.45 -42.60 -35.61
N GLY A 671 15.12 -43.31 -34.70
CA GLY A 671 16.56 -43.22 -34.53
C GLY A 671 17.00 -41.81 -34.15
N ASN A 672 18.13 -41.33 -34.68
CA ASN A 672 18.69 -40.02 -34.28
C ASN A 672 17.89 -38.81 -34.82
N GLN A 673 17.08 -38.98 -35.87
CA GLN A 673 16.45 -37.84 -36.55
C GLN A 673 15.24 -38.28 -37.38
N GLU A 674 14.16 -37.50 -37.28
CA GLU A 674 13.04 -37.50 -38.23
C GLU A 674 12.91 -36.12 -38.89
N ILE A 675 12.62 -36.12 -40.19
CA ILE A 675 12.27 -34.91 -40.95
C ILE A 675 10.88 -35.11 -41.54
N ASN A 676 9.97 -34.18 -41.23
CA ASN A 676 8.60 -34.19 -41.72
C ASN A 676 8.28 -32.85 -42.40
N SER A 677 8.16 -32.88 -43.73
CA SER A 677 7.85 -31.69 -44.52
C SER A 677 6.35 -31.41 -44.50
N PHE A 678 5.97 -30.16 -44.25
CA PHE A 678 4.58 -29.70 -44.32
C PHE A 678 4.48 -28.37 -45.05
N CYS A 679 3.32 -28.07 -45.61
CA CYS A 679 3.08 -26.79 -46.26
C CYS A 679 1.96 -26.05 -45.56
N VAL A 680 2.18 -24.75 -45.35
CA VAL A 680 1.18 -23.80 -44.93
C VAL A 680 0.66 -23.16 -46.22
N THR A 681 -0.59 -23.43 -46.58
CA THR A 681 -1.21 -22.83 -47.78
C THR A 681 -2.18 -21.72 -47.38
N PRO A 682 -2.51 -20.74 -48.25
CA PRO A 682 -3.51 -19.75 -47.92
C PRO A 682 -4.84 -20.44 -47.57
N PRO A 683 -5.61 -19.93 -46.61
CA PRO A 683 -6.95 -20.43 -46.35
C PRO A 683 -7.78 -20.39 -47.64
N THR A 684 -8.65 -21.38 -47.85
CA THR A 684 -9.73 -21.22 -48.83
C THR A 684 -10.58 -20.05 -48.35
N ILE A 685 -10.59 -18.94 -49.08
CA ILE A 685 -11.15 -17.66 -48.63
C ILE A 685 -12.66 -17.78 -48.41
N CYS A 686 -13.06 -17.97 -47.16
CA CYS A 686 -14.24 -17.33 -46.60
C CYS A 686 -13.82 -15.91 -46.21
N GLY A 687 -14.15 -14.91 -47.03
CA GLY A 687 -13.63 -13.55 -46.85
C GLY A 687 -14.50 -12.53 -47.56
N MET A 688 -15.69 -12.30 -47.02
CA MET A 688 -16.54 -11.19 -47.41
C MET A 688 -16.04 -9.90 -46.76
N ASN A 689 -15.67 -8.92 -47.59
CA ASN A 689 -15.48 -7.53 -47.19
C ASN A 689 -16.84 -6.84 -47.13
N VAL A 690 -17.24 -6.40 -45.95
CA VAL A 690 -18.54 -5.76 -45.73
C VAL A 690 -18.32 -4.31 -45.34
N SER A 691 -18.81 -3.40 -46.17
CA SER A 691 -18.90 -1.98 -45.84
C SER A 691 -20.32 -1.65 -45.40
N SER A 692 -20.48 -0.70 -44.48
CA SER A 692 -21.79 -0.32 -43.95
C SER A 692 -22.00 1.20 -43.96
N SER A 693 -23.25 1.61 -44.13
CA SER A 693 -23.72 2.96 -43.87
C SER A 693 -24.70 2.91 -42.70
N ILE A 694 -24.38 3.62 -41.62
CA ILE A 694 -25.17 3.65 -40.39
C ILE A 694 -25.72 5.05 -40.21
N ASN A 695 -27.03 5.18 -39.99
CA ASN A 695 -27.64 6.38 -39.46
C ASN A 695 -28.13 6.09 -38.05
N ASN A 696 -27.53 6.79 -37.08
CA ASN A 696 -27.91 6.69 -35.68
C ASN A 696 -29.30 7.31 -35.43
N PRO A 697 -30.14 6.73 -34.54
CA PRO A 697 -31.37 7.38 -34.10
C PRO A 697 -31.07 8.73 -33.45
N GLN A 698 -31.98 9.70 -33.51
CA GLN A 698 -31.68 11.06 -33.08
C GLN A 698 -31.45 11.19 -31.57
N CYS A 699 -32.43 10.78 -30.76
CA CYS A 699 -32.41 10.91 -29.32
C CYS A 699 -33.36 9.93 -28.63
N GLN A 700 -33.29 9.86 -27.29
CA GLN A 700 -34.07 8.93 -26.50
C GLN A 700 -35.57 9.09 -26.71
N GLY A 701 -36.20 8.01 -27.19
CA GLY A 701 -37.63 7.98 -27.54
C GLY A 701 -37.95 8.20 -29.02
N ILE A 702 -36.95 8.39 -29.90
CA ILE A 702 -37.12 8.50 -31.35
C ILE A 702 -36.34 7.39 -32.07
N ASP A 703 -37.05 6.36 -32.52
CA ASP A 703 -36.46 5.18 -33.18
C ASP A 703 -36.35 5.38 -34.71
N ASN A 704 -35.52 6.32 -35.15
CA ASN A 704 -35.31 6.63 -36.57
C ASN A 704 -33.94 6.20 -37.12
N GLY A 705 -33.24 5.29 -36.44
CA GLY A 705 -31.96 4.73 -36.90
C GLY A 705 -32.10 3.81 -38.12
N SER A 706 -31.00 3.59 -38.85
CA SER A 706 -30.92 2.63 -39.95
C SER A 706 -29.50 2.08 -40.17
N ILE A 707 -29.41 0.86 -40.69
CA ILE A 707 -28.17 0.22 -41.11
C ILE A 707 -28.34 -0.29 -42.55
N ALA A 708 -27.38 0.01 -43.42
CA ALA A 708 -27.28 -0.55 -44.76
C ALA A 708 -25.90 -1.18 -44.95
N VAL A 709 -25.82 -2.37 -45.54
CA VAL A 709 -24.56 -3.10 -45.77
C VAL A 709 -24.32 -3.36 -47.26
N THR A 710 -23.07 -3.33 -47.68
CA THR A 710 -22.60 -3.64 -49.04
C THR A 710 -21.43 -4.61 -48.96
N VAL A 711 -21.52 -5.73 -49.70
CA VAL A 711 -20.57 -6.85 -49.61
C VAL A 711 -19.73 -6.94 -50.88
N SER A 712 -18.43 -7.16 -50.74
CA SER A 712 -17.46 -7.52 -51.79
C SER A 712 -16.54 -8.66 -51.30
N GLY A 713 -15.78 -9.33 -52.18
CA GLY A 713 -15.06 -10.58 -51.78
C GLY A 713 -15.99 -11.78 -51.56
N GLY A 714 -15.46 -12.96 -51.21
CA GLY A 714 -16.25 -14.21 -51.09
C GLY A 714 -16.84 -14.74 -52.41
N ALA A 715 -17.63 -15.81 -52.33
CA ALA A 715 -18.32 -16.40 -53.49
C ALA A 715 -19.68 -15.71 -53.76
N PRO A 716 -19.93 -15.14 -54.96
CA PRO A 716 -21.15 -14.38 -55.24
C PRO A 716 -22.44 -15.18 -54.96
N GLY A 717 -23.42 -14.53 -54.34
CA GLY A 717 -24.72 -15.13 -53.98
C GLY A 717 -25.13 -14.92 -52.53
N TYR A 718 -24.87 -13.71 -51.98
CA TYR A 718 -24.99 -13.44 -50.55
C TYR A 718 -26.43 -13.51 -50.03
N THR A 719 -26.59 -14.01 -48.81
CA THR A 719 -27.82 -13.97 -48.04
C THR A 719 -27.60 -13.21 -46.74
N TYR A 720 -28.64 -12.56 -46.21
CA TYR A 720 -28.57 -11.70 -45.04
C TYR A 720 -29.57 -12.18 -43.99
N ASN A 721 -29.19 -12.16 -42.71
CA ASN A 721 -30.08 -12.53 -41.62
C ASN A 721 -29.83 -11.64 -40.39
N TRP A 722 -30.76 -10.75 -40.10
CA TRP A 722 -30.76 -9.88 -38.91
C TRP A 722 -31.51 -10.48 -37.71
N GLY A 723 -31.86 -11.77 -37.79
CA GLY A 723 -32.75 -12.44 -36.84
C GLY A 723 -34.23 -12.36 -37.25
N THR A 724 -35.05 -13.19 -36.61
CA THR A 724 -36.44 -13.47 -37.03
C THR A 724 -37.38 -12.27 -37.03
N LEU A 725 -37.04 -11.17 -36.37
CA LEU A 725 -37.89 -9.98 -36.22
C LEU A 725 -37.49 -8.81 -37.13
N LEU A 726 -36.26 -8.81 -37.67
CA LEU A 726 -35.69 -7.67 -38.41
C LEU A 726 -35.54 -7.93 -39.92
N GLY A 727 -35.54 -9.20 -40.35
CA GLY A 727 -35.63 -9.59 -41.75
C GLY A 727 -34.31 -10.01 -42.41
N ASP A 728 -34.34 -10.15 -43.74
CA ASP A 728 -33.32 -10.73 -44.61
C ASP A 728 -32.79 -9.76 -45.68
N SER A 729 -32.96 -8.46 -45.41
CA SER A 729 -32.55 -7.37 -46.31
C SER A 729 -31.13 -6.91 -46.02
N SER A 730 -30.43 -6.42 -47.05
CA SER A 730 -29.15 -5.70 -46.91
C SER A 730 -29.30 -4.34 -46.19
N ASN A 731 -30.52 -3.93 -45.86
CA ASN A 731 -30.82 -2.65 -45.22
C ASN A 731 -32.04 -2.75 -44.29
N ILE A 732 -31.90 -2.23 -43.06
CA ILE A 732 -32.91 -2.18 -42.01
C ILE A 732 -33.03 -0.76 -41.43
N SER A 733 -34.22 -0.35 -40.99
CA SER A 733 -34.52 1.02 -40.54
C SER A 733 -35.58 1.07 -39.42
N ASN A 734 -35.80 2.26 -38.86
CA ASN A 734 -36.60 2.52 -37.66
C ASN A 734 -36.06 1.82 -36.41
N LEU A 735 -34.73 1.90 -36.25
CA LEU A 735 -34.01 1.22 -35.18
C LEU A 735 -33.84 2.15 -33.98
N SER A 736 -34.12 1.62 -32.79
CA SER A 736 -33.70 2.20 -31.51
C SER A 736 -32.20 1.95 -31.28
N PRO A 737 -31.53 2.60 -30.32
CA PRO A 737 -30.17 2.24 -29.95
C PRO A 737 -30.09 0.80 -29.47
N GLY A 738 -28.95 0.18 -29.74
CA GLY A 738 -28.74 -1.21 -29.42
C GLY A 738 -27.76 -1.87 -30.37
N ILE A 739 -27.44 -3.12 -30.05
CA ILE A 739 -26.54 -3.95 -30.85
C ILE A 739 -27.38 -4.77 -31.81
N TYR A 740 -27.08 -4.61 -33.10
CA TYR A 740 -27.74 -5.31 -34.19
C TYR A 740 -26.71 -6.20 -34.88
N SER A 741 -26.92 -7.52 -34.81
CA SER A 741 -26.05 -8.50 -35.48
C SER A 741 -26.68 -8.96 -36.78
N ILE A 742 -25.86 -9.02 -37.83
CA ILE A 742 -26.20 -9.63 -39.12
C ILE A 742 -25.32 -10.86 -39.34
N ILE A 743 -25.92 -11.94 -39.82
CA ILE A 743 -25.20 -13.06 -40.42
C ILE A 743 -25.31 -12.89 -41.93
N ILE A 744 -24.17 -12.82 -42.60
CA ILE A 744 -24.07 -12.77 -44.07
C ILE A 744 -23.47 -14.08 -44.53
N SER A 745 -24.14 -14.82 -45.40
CA SER A 745 -23.63 -16.08 -45.95
C SER A 745 -23.36 -15.95 -47.44
N ASP A 746 -22.20 -16.40 -47.92
CA ASP A 746 -21.89 -16.47 -49.35
C ASP A 746 -22.42 -17.77 -50.01
N SER A 747 -22.21 -17.94 -51.33
CA SER A 747 -22.72 -19.13 -52.03
C SER A 747 -22.00 -20.45 -51.71
N LEU A 748 -20.88 -20.40 -50.97
CA LEU A 748 -20.17 -21.57 -50.44
C LEU A 748 -20.54 -21.84 -48.98
N GLN A 749 -21.54 -21.14 -48.43
CA GLN A 749 -21.98 -21.23 -47.02
C GLN A 749 -20.93 -20.75 -46.02
N CYS A 750 -20.05 -19.85 -46.44
CA CYS A 750 -19.20 -19.11 -45.52
C CYS A 750 -20.01 -18.01 -44.84
N ASP A 751 -20.11 -18.06 -43.52
CA ASP A 751 -20.81 -17.04 -42.72
C ASP A 751 -19.83 -15.95 -42.23
N THR A 752 -20.25 -14.70 -42.34
CA THR A 752 -19.63 -13.54 -41.69
C THR A 752 -20.65 -12.90 -40.77
N ILE A 753 -20.32 -12.82 -39.48
CA ILE A 753 -21.18 -12.20 -38.47
C ILE A 753 -20.63 -10.81 -38.16
N ILE A 754 -21.48 -9.80 -38.28
CA ILE A 754 -21.10 -8.40 -37.99
C ILE A 754 -22.12 -7.83 -37.02
N SER A 755 -21.62 -7.13 -36.01
CA SER A 755 -22.45 -6.41 -35.05
C SER A 755 -22.29 -4.91 -35.22
N TYR A 756 -23.40 -4.20 -35.28
CA TYR A 756 -23.46 -2.74 -35.37
C TYR A 756 -24.07 -2.20 -34.09
N ASN A 757 -23.39 -1.26 -33.44
CA ASN A 757 -23.91 -0.56 -32.27
C ASN A 757 -24.50 0.79 -32.71
N LEU A 758 -25.81 0.95 -32.56
CA LEU A 758 -26.48 2.22 -32.78
C LEU A 758 -26.53 2.99 -31.47
N ASN A 759 -26.07 4.25 -31.51
CA ASN A 759 -26.15 5.22 -30.42
C ASN A 759 -27.07 6.38 -30.81
N TYR A 760 -27.41 7.26 -29.87
CA TYR A 760 -28.12 8.49 -30.22
C TYR A 760 -27.17 9.49 -30.93
N SER A 761 -27.61 10.09 -32.03
CA SER A 761 -26.83 11.08 -32.79
C SER A 761 -26.71 12.43 -32.08
N THR A 762 -27.64 12.74 -31.19
CA THR A 762 -27.63 13.94 -30.35
C THR A 762 -27.82 13.54 -28.91
N VAL A 763 -26.91 14.00 -28.05
CA VAL A 763 -26.96 13.76 -26.61
C VAL A 763 -27.34 15.07 -25.94
N LEU A 764 -28.47 15.08 -25.23
CA LEU A 764 -28.78 16.10 -24.25
C LEU A 764 -28.24 15.63 -22.90
N SER A 765 -27.35 16.40 -22.29
CA SER A 765 -26.84 16.16 -20.94
C SER A 765 -27.10 17.37 -20.05
N LEU A 766 -27.19 17.15 -18.74
CA LEU A 766 -27.53 18.17 -17.75
C LEU A 766 -26.40 18.30 -16.73
N ASN A 767 -25.76 19.46 -16.66
CA ASN A 767 -24.87 19.82 -15.57
C ASN A 767 -25.66 20.52 -14.47
N ASN A 768 -25.66 19.92 -13.28
CA ASN A 768 -26.55 20.26 -12.20
C ASN A 768 -25.75 20.81 -11.03
N SER A 769 -26.25 21.86 -10.38
CA SER A 769 -25.69 22.33 -9.11
C SER A 769 -26.83 22.66 -8.15
N SER A 770 -26.61 22.37 -6.87
CA SER A 770 -27.54 22.74 -5.81
C SER A 770 -26.79 23.28 -4.61
N TYR A 771 -27.47 24.14 -3.87
CA TYR A 771 -27.05 24.62 -2.56
C TYR A 771 -28.15 24.28 -1.58
N ASP A 772 -27.77 23.52 -0.54
CA ASP A 772 -28.64 23.19 0.58
C ASP A 772 -28.94 24.41 1.44
N ILE A 773 -29.92 24.26 2.32
CA ILE A 773 -30.34 25.33 3.23
C ILE A 773 -29.22 25.61 4.24
N SER A 774 -28.90 26.89 4.47
CA SER A 774 -27.75 27.27 5.30
C SER A 774 -27.95 27.05 6.79
N CYS A 775 -29.20 27.13 7.27
CA CYS A 775 -29.56 27.07 8.68
C CYS A 775 -30.92 26.38 8.86
N TYR A 776 -31.08 25.63 9.95
CA TYR A 776 -32.35 24.97 10.28
C TYR A 776 -33.51 25.98 10.25
N GLY A 777 -34.54 25.71 9.43
CA GLY A 777 -35.70 26.57 9.25
C GLY A 777 -35.52 27.78 8.31
N ALA A 778 -34.34 27.94 7.66
CA ALA A 778 -34.17 28.90 6.56
C ALA A 778 -34.76 28.34 5.24
N ASN A 779 -34.95 29.21 4.25
CA ASN A 779 -35.44 28.86 2.91
C ASN A 779 -34.56 29.49 1.84
N ASP A 780 -33.25 29.24 1.91
CA ASP A 780 -32.25 29.81 1.01
C ASP A 780 -31.60 28.78 0.09
N GLY A 781 -32.15 27.56 0.04
CA GLY A 781 -31.71 26.53 -0.89
C GLY A 781 -31.90 26.98 -2.35
N SER A 782 -31.09 26.42 -3.25
CA SER A 782 -31.20 26.71 -4.69
C SER A 782 -30.74 25.54 -5.55
N VAL A 783 -31.25 25.49 -6.77
CA VAL A 783 -30.90 24.48 -7.78
C VAL A 783 -30.70 25.18 -9.12
N SER A 784 -29.79 24.68 -9.93
CA SER A 784 -29.65 25.10 -11.32
C SER A 784 -29.22 23.94 -12.21
N VAL A 785 -29.71 23.98 -13.45
CA VAL A 785 -29.42 23.05 -14.52
C VAL A 785 -28.85 23.81 -15.70
N THR A 786 -27.70 23.37 -16.18
CA THR A 786 -27.07 23.85 -17.40
C THR A 786 -27.06 22.71 -18.41
N PRO A 787 -27.99 22.70 -19.38
CA PRO A 787 -28.00 21.68 -20.41
C PRO A 787 -26.91 21.90 -21.47
N SER A 788 -26.37 20.79 -21.96
CA SER A 788 -25.56 20.73 -23.18
C SER A 788 -26.26 19.83 -24.18
N GLY A 789 -26.62 20.38 -25.34
CA GLY A 789 -27.39 19.74 -26.40
C GLY A 789 -27.72 20.73 -27.52
N SER A 790 -28.79 20.49 -28.26
CA SER A 790 -29.21 21.37 -29.35
C SER A 790 -29.74 22.70 -28.81
N SER A 791 -29.22 23.83 -29.29
CA SER A 791 -29.51 25.12 -28.67
C SER A 791 -31.00 25.49 -28.71
N GLY A 792 -31.51 25.97 -27.57
CA GLY A 792 -32.93 26.24 -27.33
C GLY A 792 -33.53 25.19 -26.40
N TYR A 793 -33.64 25.54 -25.12
CA TYR A 793 -34.03 24.61 -24.06
C TYR A 793 -35.33 25.06 -23.40
N SER A 794 -36.17 24.10 -23.05
CA SER A 794 -37.34 24.28 -22.19
C SER A 794 -37.19 23.47 -20.92
N TYR A 795 -37.55 24.06 -19.79
CA TYR A 795 -37.42 23.51 -18.44
C TYR A 795 -38.82 23.37 -17.83
N ASP A 796 -39.20 22.15 -17.46
CA ASP A 796 -40.44 21.85 -16.76
C ASP A 796 -40.14 21.33 -15.35
N TRP A 797 -40.33 22.20 -14.36
CA TRP A 797 -40.20 21.90 -12.92
C TRP A 797 -41.52 21.41 -12.29
N GLY A 798 -42.57 21.20 -13.09
CA GLY A 798 -43.92 20.90 -12.62
C GLY A 798 -44.77 22.14 -12.33
N SER A 799 -46.00 21.91 -11.86
CA SER A 799 -47.01 22.96 -11.69
C SER A 799 -46.58 24.02 -10.65
N GLY A 800 -46.57 25.29 -11.04
CA GLY A 800 -46.29 26.42 -10.15
C GLY A 800 -44.92 27.08 -10.35
N PHE A 801 -44.07 26.53 -11.23
CA PHE A 801 -42.75 27.07 -11.53
C PHE A 801 -42.68 27.66 -12.95
N ASN A 802 -41.74 28.58 -13.16
CA ASN A 802 -41.48 29.18 -14.47
C ASN A 802 -40.51 28.30 -15.27
N ASN A 803 -40.55 28.45 -16.60
CA ASN A 803 -39.58 27.84 -17.52
C ASN A 803 -38.23 28.55 -17.43
N VAL A 804 -37.43 28.18 -16.42
CA VAL A 804 -36.12 28.76 -16.11
C VAL A 804 -35.12 27.66 -15.75
N SER A 805 -33.83 27.95 -15.98
CA SER A 805 -32.75 27.00 -15.73
C SER A 805 -32.41 26.79 -14.25
N GLY A 806 -32.97 27.57 -13.32
CA GLY A 806 -32.72 27.39 -11.90
C GLY A 806 -33.81 28.00 -11.01
N LEU A 807 -33.92 27.45 -9.80
CA LEU A 807 -34.83 27.91 -8.76
C LEU A 807 -34.01 28.32 -7.52
N SER A 808 -34.48 29.30 -6.77
CA SER A 808 -33.86 29.77 -5.52
C SER A 808 -34.91 30.06 -4.46
N GLY A 809 -34.48 30.16 -3.21
CA GLY A 809 -35.39 30.37 -2.08
C GLY A 809 -36.16 29.11 -1.69
N LEU A 810 -35.53 27.94 -1.85
CA LEU A 810 -36.15 26.64 -1.68
C LEU A 810 -36.12 26.18 -0.22
N SER A 811 -37.20 25.50 0.17
CA SER A 811 -37.28 24.73 1.42
C SER A 811 -36.74 23.31 1.20
N ALA A 812 -36.54 22.55 2.28
CA ALA A 812 -36.08 21.18 2.17
C ALA A 812 -37.12 20.33 1.41
N GLY A 813 -36.67 19.56 0.42
CA GLY A 813 -37.55 18.81 -0.47
C GLY A 813 -36.89 18.38 -1.77
N ILE A 814 -37.62 17.56 -2.53
CA ILE A 814 -37.16 17.04 -3.83
C ILE A 814 -37.77 17.88 -4.95
N TYR A 815 -36.90 18.45 -5.79
CA TYR A 815 -37.26 19.26 -6.95
C TYR A 815 -36.83 18.55 -8.22
N THR A 816 -37.77 18.22 -9.09
CA THR A 816 -37.50 17.49 -10.35
C THR A 816 -37.72 18.41 -11.54
N VAL A 817 -36.82 18.38 -12.51
CA VAL A 817 -36.94 19.12 -13.77
C VAL A 817 -36.75 18.21 -14.96
N THR A 818 -37.62 18.38 -15.95
CA THR A 818 -37.44 17.81 -17.28
C THR A 818 -37.02 18.90 -18.24
N VAL A 819 -35.85 18.73 -18.86
CA VAL A 819 -35.30 19.65 -19.85
C VAL A 819 -35.47 19.05 -21.24
N THR A 820 -35.99 19.85 -22.18
CA THR A 820 -36.14 19.45 -23.59
C THR A 820 -35.40 20.42 -24.51
N ASP A 821 -34.61 19.90 -25.44
CA ASP A 821 -33.88 20.68 -26.44
C ASP A 821 -34.69 20.92 -27.74
N THR A 822 -34.14 21.67 -28.70
CA THR A 822 -34.83 21.98 -29.97
C THR A 822 -35.03 20.79 -30.90
N ASN A 823 -34.24 19.73 -30.75
CA ASN A 823 -34.38 18.48 -31.50
C ASN A 823 -35.37 17.50 -30.83
N GLY A 824 -35.98 17.90 -29.71
CA GLY A 824 -36.95 17.09 -28.97
C GLY A 824 -36.33 16.09 -28.00
N CYS A 825 -35.02 16.18 -27.75
CA CYS A 825 -34.34 15.33 -26.77
C CYS A 825 -34.78 15.73 -25.36
N MET A 826 -35.14 14.76 -24.51
CA MET A 826 -35.58 15.00 -23.14
C MET A 826 -34.60 14.41 -22.12
N GLN A 827 -34.33 15.13 -21.03
CA GLN A 827 -33.61 14.63 -19.86
C GLN A 827 -34.30 15.08 -18.58
N THR A 828 -34.30 14.22 -17.57
CA THR A 828 -34.90 14.52 -16.26
C THR A 828 -33.85 14.39 -15.17
N THR A 829 -33.80 15.36 -14.26
CA THR A 829 -32.94 15.32 -13.07
C THR A 829 -33.73 15.75 -11.84
N SER A 830 -33.29 15.32 -10.66
CA SER A 830 -33.90 15.65 -9.38
C SER A 830 -32.86 16.14 -8.39
N PHE A 831 -33.21 17.17 -7.63
CA PHE A 831 -32.39 17.76 -6.58
C PHE A 831 -33.06 17.53 -5.23
N ASN A 832 -32.32 16.99 -4.28
CA ASN A 832 -32.79 16.85 -2.90
C ASN A 832 -32.16 17.96 -2.05
N ILE A 833 -32.91 19.03 -1.82
CA ILE A 833 -32.48 20.11 -0.92
C ILE A 833 -32.71 19.65 0.51
N ILE A 834 -31.64 19.61 1.30
CA ILE A 834 -31.70 19.25 2.71
C ILE A 834 -31.50 20.48 3.59
N GLU A 835 -31.97 20.40 4.83
CA GLU A 835 -31.66 21.39 5.87
C GLU A 835 -30.78 20.76 6.97
N PRO A 836 -29.89 21.55 7.60
CA PRO A 836 -29.06 21.05 8.68
C PRO A 836 -29.91 20.74 9.92
N PRO A 837 -29.50 19.78 10.76
CA PRO A 837 -30.17 19.50 12.03
C PRO A 837 -30.21 20.73 12.94
N ALA A 838 -31.25 20.85 13.77
CA ALA A 838 -31.32 21.88 14.79
C ALA A 838 -30.12 21.77 15.78
N ASN A 839 -29.36 22.85 15.95
CA ASN A 839 -28.26 22.92 16.92
C ASN A 839 -28.78 22.68 18.34
N GLN A 840 -28.08 21.83 19.10
CA GLN A 840 -28.43 21.53 20.50
C GLN A 840 -27.36 22.08 21.44
N VAL A 841 -27.78 22.87 22.42
CA VAL A 841 -26.91 23.41 23.49
C VAL A 841 -27.26 22.72 24.80
N SER A 842 -26.26 22.14 25.46
CA SER A 842 -26.41 21.44 26.75
C SER A 842 -25.08 21.33 27.49
N PHE A 843 -25.15 21.11 28.80
CA PHE A 843 -23.98 20.79 29.61
C PHE A 843 -24.29 19.88 30.80
N ASN A 844 -23.24 19.29 31.37
CA ASN A 844 -23.24 18.58 32.64
C ASN A 844 -22.31 19.27 33.65
N TYR A 845 -22.45 19.01 34.95
CA TYR A 845 -21.53 19.51 35.96
C TYR A 845 -21.30 18.52 37.13
N THR A 846 -20.18 18.70 37.83
CA THR A 846 -19.86 18.03 39.10
C THR A 846 -19.33 19.04 40.11
N MET A 847 -19.46 18.78 41.41
CA MET A 847 -19.11 19.75 42.45
C MET A 847 -18.19 19.15 43.52
N ASN A 848 -17.27 19.97 44.01
CA ASN A 848 -16.48 19.70 45.20
C ASN A 848 -16.41 20.99 46.01
N ASP A 849 -17.16 21.03 47.11
CA ASP A 849 -17.27 22.22 47.95
C ASP A 849 -17.88 23.41 47.16
N LEU A 850 -17.25 24.59 47.23
CA LEU A 850 -17.65 25.76 46.43
C LEU A 850 -17.18 25.71 44.96
N THR A 851 -16.46 24.66 44.53
CA THR A 851 -15.96 24.54 43.14
C THR A 851 -16.83 23.61 42.29
N VAL A 852 -17.26 24.10 41.12
CA VAL A 852 -18.03 23.36 40.12
C VAL A 852 -17.20 23.14 38.86
N TYR A 853 -17.21 21.92 38.33
CA TYR A 853 -16.56 21.52 37.09
C TYR A 853 -17.63 21.28 36.02
N PHE A 854 -17.65 22.11 34.99
CA PHE A 854 -18.62 22.07 33.90
C PHE A 854 -18.06 21.28 32.71
N THR A 855 -18.93 20.51 32.06
CA THR A 855 -18.64 19.76 30.83
C THR A 855 -19.64 20.18 29.76
N ASN A 856 -19.16 20.82 28.69
CA ASN A 856 -19.98 21.17 27.54
C ASN A 856 -20.32 19.91 26.73
N THR A 857 -21.61 19.66 26.52
CA THR A 857 -22.13 18.52 25.73
C THR A 857 -22.89 18.98 24.49
N SER A 858 -22.72 20.24 24.09
CA SER A 858 -23.37 20.86 22.93
C SER A 858 -22.81 20.36 21.59
N SER A 859 -23.57 20.56 20.51
CA SER A 859 -23.07 20.39 19.13
C SER A 859 -21.99 21.43 18.77
N VAL A 860 -21.36 21.31 17.59
CA VAL A 860 -20.24 22.17 17.14
C VAL A 860 -20.60 23.66 17.17
N GLY A 861 -19.75 24.49 17.80
CA GLY A 861 -19.90 25.95 17.84
C GLY A 861 -18.93 26.61 18.84
N ALA A 862 -18.75 27.93 18.75
CA ALA A 862 -17.94 28.67 19.72
C ALA A 862 -18.74 28.85 21.02
N ASN A 863 -18.17 28.46 22.16
CA ASN A 863 -18.87 28.43 23.43
C ASN A 863 -18.47 29.59 24.38
N SER A 864 -19.43 30.08 25.16
CA SER A 864 -19.21 31.06 26.23
C SER A 864 -20.10 30.76 27.42
N TRP A 865 -19.52 30.76 28.61
CA TRP A 865 -20.15 30.48 29.89
C TRP A 865 -20.38 31.76 30.68
N ASP A 866 -21.53 31.84 31.35
CA ASP A 866 -21.83 32.77 32.44
C ASP A 866 -22.18 31.91 33.67
N PHE A 867 -21.44 32.07 34.77
CA PHE A 867 -21.62 31.21 35.94
C PHE A 867 -22.72 31.69 36.90
N GLY A 868 -23.39 32.81 36.58
CA GLY A 868 -24.53 33.34 37.35
C GLY A 868 -24.13 34.20 38.55
N ASP A 869 -22.83 34.42 38.78
CA ASP A 869 -22.28 35.33 39.79
C ASP A 869 -21.56 36.55 39.16
N GLY A 870 -21.72 36.72 37.84
CA GLY A 870 -21.08 37.77 37.05
C GLY A 870 -19.71 37.39 36.48
N SER A 871 -19.21 36.18 36.76
CA SER A 871 -18.01 35.64 36.13
C SER A 871 -18.34 34.81 34.88
N THR A 872 -17.40 34.75 33.94
CA THR A 872 -17.59 34.13 32.63
C THR A 872 -16.37 33.31 32.21
N SER A 873 -16.54 32.40 31.24
CA SER A 873 -15.45 31.65 30.64
C SER A 873 -15.68 31.36 29.16
N SER A 874 -14.61 31.26 28.38
CA SER A 874 -14.63 30.76 27.00
C SER A 874 -14.04 29.35 26.87
N SER A 875 -13.57 28.74 27.96
CA SER A 875 -13.10 27.36 27.93
C SER A 875 -14.26 26.42 27.61
N SER A 876 -14.01 25.37 26.83
CA SER A 876 -15.02 24.36 26.50
C SER A 876 -15.55 23.67 27.76
N ASN A 877 -14.66 23.25 28.67
CA ASN A 877 -15.00 22.59 29.93
C ASN A 877 -14.36 23.33 31.12
N PRO A 878 -14.95 24.46 31.57
CA PRO A 878 -14.37 25.26 32.63
C PRO A 878 -14.65 24.65 34.01
N PHE A 879 -13.90 25.10 35.00
CA PHE A 879 -14.30 25.02 36.39
C PHE A 879 -14.45 26.43 36.95
N HIS A 880 -15.31 26.60 37.96
CA HIS A 880 -15.52 27.87 38.64
C HIS A 880 -15.69 27.65 40.14
N THR A 881 -15.14 28.55 40.95
CA THR A 881 -15.27 28.51 42.41
C THR A 881 -16.13 29.67 42.89
N TYR A 882 -17.27 29.35 43.47
CA TYR A 882 -18.25 30.32 43.96
C TYR A 882 -17.81 30.92 45.31
N PRO A 883 -18.17 32.18 45.60
CA PRO A 883 -17.70 32.87 46.79
C PRO A 883 -18.43 32.47 48.09
N SER A 884 -19.60 31.85 47.99
CA SER A 884 -20.44 31.49 49.14
C SER A 884 -21.45 30.41 48.78
N ASN A 885 -22.05 29.79 49.79
CA ASN A 885 -23.18 28.87 49.59
C ASN A 885 -24.33 29.60 48.89
N GLY A 886 -24.96 28.95 47.91
CA GLY A 886 -26.08 29.54 47.20
C GLY A 886 -26.46 28.78 45.93
N THR A 887 -27.54 29.21 45.30
CA THR A 887 -27.95 28.75 43.97
C THR A 887 -27.59 29.81 42.93
N TYR A 888 -26.91 29.40 41.87
CA TYR A 888 -26.42 30.25 40.78
C TYR A 888 -26.96 29.76 39.45
N ASN A 889 -27.45 30.67 38.61
CA ASN A 889 -27.97 30.33 37.28
C ASN A 889 -26.81 30.31 36.27
N ALA A 890 -26.29 29.13 35.96
CA ALA A 890 -25.18 28.97 35.03
C ALA A 890 -25.70 28.79 33.59
N CYS A 891 -25.20 29.60 32.66
CA CYS A 891 -25.60 29.61 31.27
C CYS A 891 -24.44 29.25 30.33
N LEU A 892 -24.73 28.47 29.31
CA LEU A 892 -23.87 28.17 28.18
C LEU A 892 -24.47 28.77 26.90
N ASN A 893 -23.71 29.64 26.25
CA ASN A 893 -24.00 30.20 24.94
C ASN A 893 -23.19 29.47 23.88
N LEU A 894 -23.85 28.93 22.86
CA LEU A 894 -23.23 28.38 21.67
C LEU A 894 -23.47 29.32 20.48
N THR A 895 -22.39 29.85 19.91
CA THR A 895 -22.43 30.75 18.75
C THR A 895 -22.05 29.98 17.48
N SER A 896 -22.92 30.01 16.48
CA SER A 896 -22.67 29.51 15.12
C SER A 896 -22.91 30.59 14.06
N SER A 897 -22.65 30.27 12.79
CA SER A 897 -23.00 31.12 11.65
C SER A 897 -24.50 31.44 11.58
N CYS A 898 -25.34 30.60 12.19
CA CYS A 898 -26.79 30.73 12.23
C CYS A 898 -27.31 31.55 13.42
N GLY A 899 -26.43 32.02 14.32
CA GLY A 899 -26.79 32.80 15.50
C GLY A 899 -26.32 32.18 16.82
N VAL A 900 -26.82 32.72 17.93
CA VAL A 900 -26.47 32.29 19.29
C VAL A 900 -27.64 31.54 19.92
N ILE A 901 -27.37 30.37 20.50
CA ILE A 901 -28.34 29.59 21.28
C ILE A 901 -27.83 29.49 22.71
N THR A 902 -28.71 29.73 23.69
CA THR A 902 -28.37 29.76 25.12
C THR A 902 -29.13 28.67 25.87
N TYR A 903 -28.43 27.94 26.73
CA TYR A 903 -29.01 27.02 27.71
C TYR A 903 -28.57 27.41 29.11
N CYS A 904 -29.49 27.47 30.08
CA CYS A 904 -29.18 27.83 31.46
C CYS A 904 -29.75 26.81 32.44
N GLU A 905 -29.04 26.55 33.52
CA GLU A 905 -29.44 25.65 34.60
C GLU A 905 -29.07 26.25 35.98
N ASP A 906 -29.95 26.07 36.97
CA ASP A 906 -29.69 26.49 38.35
C ASP A 906 -28.82 25.46 39.08
N ILE A 907 -27.69 25.91 39.63
CA ILE A 907 -26.69 25.07 40.32
C ILE A 907 -26.56 25.51 41.77
N THR A 908 -26.79 24.60 42.72
CA THR A 908 -26.65 24.86 44.16
C THR A 908 -25.30 24.38 44.69
N VAL A 909 -24.48 25.29 45.23
CA VAL A 909 -23.13 25.02 45.78
C VAL A 909 -23.08 25.32 47.27
N PHE A 910 -22.24 24.58 48.02
CA PHE A 910 -22.10 24.77 49.46
C PHE A 910 -20.70 24.38 49.99
N ASP A 911 -20.25 25.10 51.02
CA ASP A 911 -19.03 24.85 51.78
C ASP A 911 -19.25 23.71 52.81
N SER A 912 -18.71 22.55 52.47
CA SER A 912 -18.69 21.32 53.25
C SER A 912 -17.97 21.44 54.60
N SER A 913 -17.11 22.45 54.82
CA SER A 913 -16.43 22.69 56.10
C SER A 913 -17.35 23.27 57.18
N THR A 914 -18.53 23.75 56.80
CA THR A 914 -19.56 24.30 57.70
C THR A 914 -20.59 23.27 58.18
N ILE A 915 -20.50 22.01 57.71
CA ILE A 915 -21.47 20.96 57.98
C ILE A 915 -21.02 20.09 59.17
N ASP A 916 -21.84 20.01 60.20
CA ASP A 916 -21.62 19.17 61.39
C ASP A 916 -21.82 17.68 61.04
N ILE A 917 -20.72 16.93 60.88
CA ILE A 917 -20.76 15.52 60.42
C ILE A 917 -21.10 14.59 61.60
N LYS A 918 -22.24 13.91 61.53
CA LYS A 918 -22.67 12.93 62.54
C LYS A 918 -22.48 11.49 62.05
N GLU A 919 -21.89 10.63 62.87
CA GLU A 919 -21.85 9.19 62.57
C GLU A 919 -23.26 8.59 62.74
N ILE A 920 -23.69 7.75 61.78
CA ILE A 920 -25.00 7.07 61.86
C ILE A 920 -24.97 6.03 62.98
N THR A 921 -25.39 6.46 64.17
CA THR A 921 -25.46 5.67 65.41
C THR A 921 -26.90 5.55 65.94
N SER A 922 -27.88 6.23 65.33
CA SER A 922 -29.26 6.33 65.84
C SER A 922 -30.23 5.35 65.18
N ASP A 923 -31.36 5.08 65.85
CA ASP A 923 -32.48 4.29 65.32
C ASP A 923 -33.21 4.94 64.13
N MET A 924 -32.86 6.17 63.75
CA MET A 924 -33.53 6.93 62.69
C MET A 924 -33.06 6.59 61.28
N ILE A 925 -31.83 6.07 61.11
CA ILE A 925 -31.29 5.68 59.79
C ILE A 925 -30.69 4.27 59.88
N LYS A 926 -31.32 3.30 59.22
CA LYS A 926 -30.89 1.89 59.23
C LYS A 926 -30.37 1.48 57.86
N VAL A 927 -29.09 1.12 57.81
CA VAL A 927 -28.42 0.61 56.60
C VAL A 927 -28.21 -0.89 56.74
N TYR A 928 -28.82 -1.71 55.86
CA TYR A 928 -28.78 -3.17 55.93
C TYR A 928 -28.97 -3.85 54.56
N PRO A 929 -28.42 -5.06 54.34
CA PRO A 929 -27.39 -5.69 55.17
C PRO A 929 -26.06 -4.94 55.06
N ASN A 930 -25.25 -4.94 56.11
CA ASN A 930 -23.88 -4.43 56.07
C ASN A 930 -23.01 -5.29 56.99
N PRO A 931 -22.12 -6.16 56.47
CA PRO A 931 -21.71 -6.29 55.07
C PRO A 931 -22.81 -6.73 54.09
N SER A 932 -22.68 -6.40 52.80
CA SER A 932 -23.61 -6.80 51.72
C SER A 932 -22.89 -7.42 50.52
N LYS A 933 -23.65 -8.02 49.59
CA LYS A 933 -23.18 -8.46 48.25
C LYS A 933 -23.38 -7.37 47.18
N GLY A 934 -23.14 -6.12 47.54
CA GLY A 934 -23.26 -4.97 46.66
C GLY A 934 -24.65 -4.33 46.64
N ILE A 935 -25.62 -4.77 47.44
CA ILE A 935 -26.93 -4.12 47.53
C ILE A 935 -27.23 -3.77 48.99
N PHE A 936 -27.48 -2.49 49.25
CA PHE A 936 -27.76 -1.95 50.59
C PHE A 936 -29.11 -1.23 50.58
N ASN A 937 -29.96 -1.52 51.56
CA ASN A 937 -31.17 -0.75 51.82
C ASN A 937 -30.91 0.23 52.96
N ILE A 938 -31.49 1.43 52.84
CA ILE A 938 -31.37 2.52 53.79
C ILE A 938 -32.77 2.97 54.17
N ASN A 939 -33.15 2.79 55.43
CA ASN A 939 -34.49 3.10 55.93
C ASN A 939 -34.44 4.27 56.90
N PHE A 940 -35.40 5.18 56.77
CA PHE A 940 -35.54 6.39 57.56
C PHE A 940 -36.77 6.33 58.46
N SER A 941 -36.74 6.98 59.63
CA SER A 941 -37.87 7.00 60.56
C SER A 941 -39.10 7.76 60.04
N SER A 942 -38.90 8.72 59.15
CA SER A 942 -39.93 9.53 58.48
C SER A 942 -39.52 9.83 57.04
N GLU A 943 -40.46 10.24 56.19
CA GLU A 943 -40.14 10.72 54.83
C GLU A 943 -39.34 12.02 54.91
N LYS A 944 -38.30 12.12 54.07
CA LYS A 944 -37.35 13.24 54.02
C LYS A 944 -36.86 13.46 52.58
N ASP A 945 -36.33 14.65 52.31
CA ASP A 945 -35.51 14.92 51.12
C ASP A 945 -34.06 14.58 51.43
N ILE A 946 -33.45 13.75 50.58
CA ILE A 946 -32.24 13.01 50.91
C ILE A 946 -31.29 13.01 49.72
N SER A 947 -30.04 13.40 49.97
CA SER A 947 -28.94 13.25 49.02
C SER A 947 -27.97 12.18 49.51
N ILE A 948 -27.71 11.16 48.69
CA ILE A 948 -26.83 10.03 49.01
C ILE A 948 -25.58 10.10 48.17
N ASN A 949 -24.42 10.02 48.81
CA ASN A 949 -23.12 9.87 48.17
C ASN A 949 -22.38 8.66 48.74
N VAL A 950 -21.77 7.84 47.89
CA VAL A 950 -20.88 6.75 48.32
C VAL A 950 -19.50 6.94 47.72
N PHE A 951 -18.49 6.86 48.58
CA PHE A 951 -17.09 7.01 48.21
C PHE A 951 -16.30 5.74 48.51
N GLU A 952 -15.31 5.45 47.69
CA GLU A 952 -14.21 4.55 48.04
C GLU A 952 -13.37 5.15 49.18
N ILE A 953 -12.59 4.31 49.88
CA ILE A 953 -11.64 4.78 50.89
C ILE A 953 -10.57 5.73 50.34
N THR A 954 -10.33 5.70 49.03
CA THR A 954 -9.43 6.61 48.30
C THR A 954 -10.04 8.00 48.09
N GLY A 955 -11.32 8.19 48.42
CA GLY A 955 -12.05 9.45 48.24
C GLY A 955 -12.80 9.58 46.91
N ARG A 956 -12.72 8.59 46.01
CA ARG A 956 -13.43 8.59 44.73
C ARG A 956 -14.92 8.30 44.93
N GLN A 957 -15.80 9.18 44.42
CA GLN A 957 -17.24 8.96 44.43
C GLN A 957 -17.63 7.87 43.43
N VAL A 958 -18.41 6.89 43.89
CA VAL A 958 -18.83 5.73 43.07
C VAL A 958 -20.35 5.62 42.92
N PHE A 959 -21.10 6.39 43.71
CA PHE A 959 -22.56 6.45 43.63
C PHE A 959 -23.06 7.80 44.15
N PHE A 960 -24.00 8.40 43.44
CA PHE A 960 -24.74 9.58 43.88
C PHE A 960 -26.20 9.49 43.46
N LYS A 961 -27.11 9.86 44.36
CA LYS A 961 -28.52 9.99 44.02
C LYS A 961 -29.28 10.85 45.02
N GLU A 962 -30.21 11.64 44.52
CA GLU A 962 -31.14 12.44 45.32
C GLU A 962 -32.55 11.86 45.26
N PHE A 963 -33.26 12.00 46.38
CA PHE A 963 -34.61 11.50 46.53
C PHE A 963 -35.45 12.50 47.31
N PHE A 964 -36.66 12.75 46.83
CA PHE A 964 -37.62 13.60 47.51
C PHE A 964 -38.63 12.74 48.27
N ASN A 965 -38.99 13.18 49.48
CA ASN A 965 -40.02 12.60 50.34
C ASN A 965 -39.95 11.05 50.47
N SER A 966 -38.77 10.50 50.74
CA SER A 966 -38.52 9.05 50.73
C SER A 966 -38.28 8.48 52.13
N LYS A 967 -38.78 7.25 52.38
CA LYS A 967 -38.63 6.53 53.67
C LYS A 967 -37.73 5.30 53.61
N GLU A 968 -37.50 4.76 52.42
CA GLU A 968 -36.61 3.62 52.16
C GLU A 968 -35.95 3.79 50.80
N LEU A 969 -34.65 3.49 50.72
CA LEU A 969 -33.83 3.68 49.53
C LEU A 969 -32.92 2.47 49.30
N MET A 970 -32.64 2.14 48.05
CA MET A 970 -31.72 1.06 47.68
C MET A 970 -30.49 1.63 46.96
N VAL A 971 -29.32 1.23 47.43
CA VAL A 971 -28.02 1.54 46.83
C VAL A 971 -27.44 0.25 46.26
N ASN A 972 -27.16 0.26 44.96
CA ASN A 972 -26.60 -0.88 44.24
C ASN A 972 -25.18 -0.58 43.76
N LEU A 973 -24.22 -1.28 44.33
CA LEU A 973 -22.78 -1.29 44.04
C LEU A 973 -22.34 -2.68 43.54
N SER A 974 -23.26 -3.50 43.00
CA SER A 974 -22.97 -4.88 42.60
C SER A 974 -22.01 -5.04 41.41
N ASP A 975 -21.75 -3.95 40.71
CA ASP A 975 -20.79 -3.78 39.61
C ASP A 975 -19.46 -3.16 40.08
N LYS A 976 -19.34 -2.82 41.37
CA LYS A 976 -18.13 -2.24 41.97
C LYS A 976 -17.34 -3.32 42.71
N LEU A 977 -16.02 -3.13 42.79
CA LEU A 977 -15.09 -4.08 43.40
C LEU A 977 -15.44 -4.39 44.88
N PRO A 978 -15.10 -5.57 45.39
CA PRO A 978 -15.24 -5.86 46.81
C PRO A 978 -14.33 -4.94 47.62
N GLY A 979 -14.87 -4.34 48.69
CA GLY A 979 -14.15 -3.32 49.44
C GLY A 979 -14.98 -2.59 50.48
N THR A 980 -14.30 -1.71 51.21
CA THR A 980 -14.92 -0.78 52.16
C THR A 980 -15.25 0.53 51.47
N TYR A 981 -16.44 1.05 51.75
CA TYR A 981 -16.93 2.32 51.22
C TYR A 981 -17.44 3.22 52.36
N ILE A 982 -17.47 4.52 52.11
CA ILE A 982 -18.03 5.53 53.00
C ILE A 982 -19.34 6.04 52.38
N LEU A 983 -20.45 5.73 53.02
CA LEU A 983 -21.77 6.27 52.72
C LEU A 983 -21.93 7.60 53.45
N LYS A 984 -22.23 8.67 52.72
CA LYS A 984 -22.64 9.98 53.23
C LYS A 984 -24.08 10.25 52.81
N ILE A 985 -24.88 10.75 53.74
CA ILE A 985 -26.29 11.07 53.53
C ILE A 985 -26.53 12.48 54.04
N LEU A 986 -27.02 13.38 53.19
CA LEU A 986 -27.44 14.73 53.58
C LEU A 986 -28.96 14.72 53.75
N ILE A 987 -29.45 15.16 54.91
CA ILE A 987 -30.88 15.29 55.23
C ILE A 987 -31.07 16.64 55.93
N ASP A 988 -31.94 17.50 55.41
CA ASP A 988 -32.24 18.82 56.01
C ASP A 988 -30.96 19.58 56.41
N GLU A 989 -29.98 19.66 55.50
CA GLU A 989 -28.66 20.33 55.70
C GLU A 989 -27.72 19.68 56.75
N VAL A 990 -28.09 18.52 57.32
CA VAL A 990 -27.24 17.76 58.24
C VAL A 990 -26.67 16.53 57.53
N GLN A 991 -25.34 16.41 57.52
CA GLN A 991 -24.67 15.27 56.89
C GLN A 991 -24.40 14.16 57.90
N TYR A 992 -24.86 12.96 57.56
CA TYR A 992 -24.62 11.73 58.26
C TYR A 992 -23.64 10.84 57.49
N GLN A 993 -22.80 10.08 58.18
CA GLN A 993 -21.90 9.13 57.53
C GLN A 993 -21.87 7.75 58.17
N LYS A 994 -21.64 6.71 57.35
CA LYS A 994 -21.46 5.33 57.80
C LYS A 994 -20.50 4.56 56.90
N ARG A 995 -19.68 3.71 57.50
CA ARG A 995 -18.87 2.74 56.77
C ARG A 995 -19.72 1.55 56.31
N ILE A 996 -19.69 1.24 55.02
CA ILE A 996 -20.38 0.08 54.42
C ILE A 996 -19.38 -0.86 53.75
N ILE A 997 -19.65 -2.16 53.77
CA ILE A 997 -18.73 -3.20 53.28
C ILE A 997 -19.42 -3.98 52.15
N ASN A 998 -18.86 -3.90 50.94
CA ASN A 998 -19.22 -4.73 49.80
C ASN A 998 -18.31 -5.96 49.74
N THR A 999 -18.89 -7.15 49.70
CA THR A 999 -18.18 -8.44 49.72
C THR A 999 -18.18 -9.17 48.38
N LYS A 1000 -18.85 -8.61 47.38
CA LYS A 1000 -19.00 -9.21 46.05
C LYS A 1000 -17.86 -8.81 45.14
#